data_AF-A0A940BKG8-F1
#
_entry.id   AF-A0A940BKG8-F1
#
_cell.length_a   1.000
_cell.length_b   1.000
_cell.length_c   1.000
_cell.angle_alpha   90.00
_cell.angle_beta   90.00
_cell.angle_gamma   90.00
#
_symmetry.space_group_name_H-M   'P 1'
#
loop_
_entity.id
_entity.type
_entity.pdbx_description
1 polymer ?
#
loop_
_entity_poly.entity_id
_entity_poly.type
_entity_poly.pdbx_seq_one_letter_code
_entity_poly.pdbx_strand_id
1 'polypeptide(L)'
;MKKLLLIAAMAAVALGASAGYNLKKVWECTDISDIVAANCRQGLGMNGKFYINDKSTSTIYIYDQTGKIGEMPGSPNCTITRDEAGNIVFSNVTFPNNWVTEDDPVPTFTVVNLETGVSKVYEIPSECYEEGMGRCDVLGTARGNLMTEGELYFTTNATGDFAQVIGKVVISDGEVNTDESYAPAVSNVNPTTTTPIYAYTDLNGDDALLYNTRNAVPVKLMPDPDQPDAYVGTGFGLPYRGTTMGMFPFVWDGKELFLYNYKGTGYVDYLDGLAIAEAGADEPLLYVPATVTSPANGNQINWPWAEVDAEGVTIYQYYPGTGGHLTVYRLTKTTDYTVAGTENLFGTNWDPTNTDNDMVMGEDGIYTWTKDAEMTAGTEIEFKVTQDHSWDNSWPSGNIYYKFTEDGTYNIKITFNPENNEVKLFINGEDPFAEMVYTVVGPGAVFGTSWNTNDTNNDMVMGEDGIYTWTKEGVSLEGDFEYKIVGNHAYEIYQYPLSGNIHVPLTEGEGVYTIVITFDPDAQENPTTCTLTKTGSITPVEHTYTVAGTENLFGSFWAAADADNDMVKGEDGIYTWTKDNVVFAEAAHIEFKVVQDHAWDYSWPSSNYEYDVEAGTYNFVITFDPVSKAVTCVATPVSAGLRGDVDNSGSVDISDATTLINFLLNGNSEGMNMDNANCDLQGGIDISDATTLINFLLNGTWPN
;
A
#
# COMPACT_ATOMS: atom_id res chain seq x y z
N MET A 1 -30.51 -44.94 10.79
CA MET A 1 -31.19 -43.63 10.81
C MET A 1 -30.18 -42.60 10.32
N LYS A 2 -30.47 -41.95 9.18
CA LYS A 2 -29.57 -40.96 8.56
C LYS A 2 -29.49 -39.73 9.49
N LYS A 3 -28.34 -39.50 10.11
CA LYS A 3 -28.07 -38.24 10.82
C LYS A 3 -27.90 -37.15 9.77
N LEU A 4 -28.84 -36.19 9.75
CA LEU A 4 -28.67 -34.94 9.02
C LEU A 4 -27.42 -34.25 9.57
N LEU A 5 -26.42 -34.01 8.71
CA LEU A 5 -25.42 -32.97 8.97
C LEU A 5 -26.16 -31.64 8.91
N LEU A 6 -26.45 -31.07 10.08
CA LEU A 6 -26.79 -29.66 10.19
C LEU A 6 -25.46 -28.91 10.13
N ILE A 7 -25.16 -28.32 8.97
CA ILE A 7 -24.12 -27.28 8.88
C ILE A 7 -24.69 -26.10 9.65
N ALA A 8 -24.28 -25.94 10.91
CA ALA A 8 -24.66 -24.79 11.71
C ALA A 8 -23.98 -23.56 11.12
N ALA A 9 -24.79 -22.62 10.62
CA ALA A 9 -24.34 -21.30 10.26
C ALA A 9 -23.60 -20.68 11.46
N MET A 10 -22.37 -20.22 11.22
CA MET A 10 -21.60 -19.43 12.18
C MET A 10 -22.33 -18.12 12.44
N ALA A 11 -23.21 -18.08 13.44
CA ALA A 11 -23.62 -16.81 13.99
C ALA A 11 -22.41 -16.19 14.68
N ALA A 12 -21.90 -15.08 14.13
CA ALA A 12 -20.92 -14.24 14.80
C ALA A 12 -21.58 -13.69 16.07
N VAL A 13 -21.42 -14.39 17.18
CA VAL A 13 -21.66 -13.79 18.49
C VAL A 13 -20.48 -12.84 18.70
N ALA A 14 -20.74 -11.53 18.67
CA ALA A 14 -19.75 -10.54 19.07
C ALA A 14 -19.36 -10.82 20.53
N LEU A 15 -18.17 -11.39 20.71
CA LEU A 15 -17.48 -11.57 21.98
C LEU A 15 -16.66 -10.30 22.20
N GLY A 16 -16.54 -9.83 23.45
CA GLY A 16 -16.20 -8.43 23.77
C GLY A 16 -15.14 -7.84 22.84
N ALA A 17 -15.51 -6.87 22.02
CA ALA A 17 -14.62 -6.20 21.09
C ALA A 17 -13.95 -5.01 21.80
N SER A 18 -12.64 -4.87 21.60
CA SER A 18 -11.87 -3.68 21.96
C SER A 18 -11.38 -3.02 20.68
N ALA A 19 -11.17 -1.71 20.72
CA ALA A 19 -10.53 -0.99 19.61
C ALA A 19 -9.26 -1.72 19.18
N GLY A 20 -9.15 -2.03 17.87
CA GLY A 20 -7.99 -2.69 17.27
C GLY A 20 -8.00 -4.23 17.25
N TYR A 21 -8.94 -4.93 17.91
CA TYR A 21 -8.90 -6.39 18.01
C TYR A 21 -10.27 -7.07 17.92
N ASN A 22 -10.29 -8.26 17.31
CA ASN A 22 -11.47 -9.10 17.16
C ASN A 22 -11.21 -10.50 17.72
N LEU A 23 -12.15 -11.04 18.52
CA LEU A 23 -12.13 -12.42 19.00
C LEU A 23 -13.36 -13.17 18.49
N LYS A 24 -13.15 -14.11 17.57
CA LYS A 24 -14.21 -14.91 16.95
C LYS A 24 -14.17 -16.36 17.42
N LYS A 25 -15.32 -16.92 17.82
CA LYS A 25 -15.46 -18.37 17.99
C LYS A 25 -15.36 -19.05 16.62
N VAL A 26 -14.36 -19.91 16.43
CA VAL A 26 -14.17 -20.68 15.20
C VAL A 26 -15.05 -21.93 15.24
N TRP A 27 -14.97 -22.72 16.30
CA TRP A 27 -15.83 -23.90 16.47
C TRP A 27 -15.92 -24.31 17.93
N GLU A 28 -16.92 -25.13 18.24
CA GLU A 28 -17.15 -25.71 19.57
C GLU A 28 -17.59 -27.16 19.42
N CYS A 29 -17.02 -28.05 20.24
CA CYS A 29 -17.42 -29.44 20.36
C CYS A 29 -17.99 -29.70 21.76
N THR A 30 -19.27 -30.02 21.84
CA THR A 30 -19.97 -30.38 23.09
C THR A 30 -20.13 -31.90 23.26
N ASP A 31 -19.79 -32.70 22.24
CA ASP A 31 -19.87 -34.16 22.30
C ASP A 31 -18.62 -34.75 22.96
N ILE A 32 -18.52 -34.53 24.27
CA ILE A 32 -17.38 -34.93 25.10
C ILE A 32 -17.78 -35.91 26.20
N SER A 33 -18.76 -36.77 25.96
CA SER A 33 -19.30 -37.68 26.99
C SER A 33 -18.27 -38.65 27.59
N ASP A 34 -17.21 -38.95 26.83
CA ASP A 34 -16.11 -39.81 27.29
C ASP A 34 -15.16 -39.11 28.28
N ILE A 35 -15.26 -37.78 28.40
CA ILE A 35 -14.45 -36.98 29.30
C ILE A 35 -15.09 -36.96 30.68
N VAL A 36 -14.51 -37.73 31.60
CA VAL A 36 -14.88 -37.69 33.02
C VAL A 36 -14.00 -36.65 33.72
N ALA A 37 -14.53 -35.47 34.05
CA ALA A 37 -13.79 -34.35 34.63
C ALA A 37 -12.87 -34.71 35.81
N ALA A 38 -13.30 -35.63 36.69
CA ALA A 38 -12.52 -36.07 37.83
C ALA A 38 -11.22 -36.81 37.44
N ASN A 39 -11.21 -37.42 36.25
CA ASN A 39 -10.09 -38.15 35.68
C ASN A 39 -9.30 -37.32 34.66
N CYS A 40 -10.00 -36.54 33.84
CA CYS A 40 -9.43 -35.67 32.82
C CYS A 40 -9.22 -34.26 33.38
N ARG A 41 -8.28 -34.11 34.32
CA ARG A 41 -8.10 -32.84 35.03
C ARG A 41 -7.28 -31.80 34.28
N GLN A 42 -6.52 -32.22 33.27
CA GLN A 42 -5.79 -31.34 32.38
C GLN A 42 -5.95 -31.82 30.94
N GLY A 43 -6.02 -30.86 30.04
CA GLY A 43 -6.03 -31.06 28.60
C GLY A 43 -5.37 -29.86 27.95
N LEU A 44 -4.83 -30.09 26.75
CA LEU A 44 -4.20 -29.04 25.97
C LEU A 44 -4.78 -28.97 24.57
N GLY A 45 -4.77 -27.77 24.01
CA GLY A 45 -5.08 -27.54 22.60
C GLY A 45 -3.84 -27.12 21.83
N MET A 46 -3.65 -27.73 20.66
CA MET A 46 -2.60 -27.37 19.71
C MET A 46 -2.92 -27.95 18.33
N ASN A 47 -2.40 -27.35 17.26
CA ASN A 47 -2.52 -27.86 15.89
C ASN A 47 -3.97 -28.19 15.48
N GLY A 48 -4.91 -27.34 15.90
CA GLY A 48 -6.34 -27.48 15.60
C GLY A 48 -7.06 -28.62 16.34
N LYS A 49 -6.42 -29.25 17.33
CA LYS A 49 -6.93 -30.42 18.06
C LYS A 49 -6.83 -30.21 19.57
N PHE A 50 -7.54 -31.05 20.32
CA PHE A 50 -7.37 -31.17 21.76
C PHE A 50 -6.83 -32.55 22.13
N TYR A 51 -5.95 -32.56 23.13
CA TYR A 51 -5.32 -33.75 23.69
C TYR A 51 -5.61 -33.78 25.18
N ILE A 52 -6.30 -34.83 25.62
CA ILE A 52 -6.93 -34.87 26.95
C ILE A 52 -6.55 -36.18 27.62
N ASN A 53 -5.78 -36.09 28.70
CA ASN A 53 -5.30 -37.28 29.40
C ASN A 53 -6.35 -37.78 30.41
N ASP A 54 -6.78 -39.02 30.26
CA ASP A 54 -7.60 -39.73 31.24
C ASP A 54 -6.73 -40.61 32.13
N LYS A 55 -6.52 -40.14 33.37
CA LYS A 55 -5.71 -40.86 34.36
C LYS A 55 -6.23 -42.25 34.72
N SER A 56 -7.53 -42.51 34.54
CA SER A 56 -8.13 -43.78 34.92
C SER A 56 -7.86 -44.89 33.91
N THR A 57 -7.62 -44.52 32.65
CA THR A 57 -7.34 -45.44 31.55
C THR A 57 -5.89 -45.34 31.08
N SER A 58 -5.13 -44.32 31.52
CA SER A 58 -3.78 -44.01 31.01
C SER A 58 -3.78 -43.82 29.50
N THR A 59 -4.79 -43.08 29.01
CA THR A 59 -5.02 -42.82 27.59
C THR A 59 -5.18 -41.33 27.36
N ILE A 60 -4.56 -40.81 26.30
CA ILE A 60 -4.83 -39.47 25.79
C ILE A 60 -5.87 -39.58 24.68
N TYR A 61 -6.99 -38.89 24.85
CA TYR A 61 -8.02 -38.75 23.84
C TYR A 61 -7.75 -37.55 22.95
N ILE A 62 -7.93 -37.73 21.64
CA ILE A 62 -7.70 -36.71 20.62
C ILE A 62 -9.05 -36.28 20.06
N TYR A 63 -9.31 -34.98 20.10
CA TYR A 63 -10.56 -34.37 19.65
C TYR A 63 -10.32 -33.30 18.60
N ASP A 64 -11.30 -33.12 17.71
CA ASP A 64 -11.46 -31.95 16.85
C ASP A 64 -12.92 -31.45 16.86
N GLN A 65 -13.28 -30.57 15.93
CA GLN A 65 -14.64 -30.05 15.77
C GLN A 65 -15.73 -31.13 15.60
N THR A 66 -15.37 -32.34 15.17
CA THR A 66 -16.29 -33.46 14.91
C THR A 66 -16.51 -34.36 16.13
N GLY A 67 -15.75 -34.16 17.21
CA GLY A 67 -15.73 -35.02 18.38
C GLY A 67 -14.42 -35.77 18.55
N LYS A 68 -14.46 -36.94 19.19
CA LYS A 68 -13.28 -37.79 19.41
C LYS A 68 -12.86 -38.46 18.11
N ILE A 69 -11.62 -38.23 17.71
CA ILE A 69 -11.07 -38.74 16.44
C ILE A 69 -9.98 -39.80 16.63
N GLY A 70 -9.45 -39.95 17.84
CA GLY A 70 -8.39 -40.92 18.11
C GLY A 70 -7.98 -40.99 19.56
N GLU A 71 -7.03 -41.89 19.82
CA GLU A 71 -6.45 -42.15 21.13
C GLU A 71 -4.96 -42.49 21.00
N MET A 72 -4.19 -42.24 22.05
CA MET A 72 -2.78 -42.63 22.16
C MET A 72 -2.41 -42.97 23.60
N PRO A 73 -1.26 -43.65 23.85
CA PRO A 73 -0.78 -43.90 25.20
C PRO A 73 -0.69 -42.61 26.00
N GLY A 74 -1.25 -42.63 27.20
CA GLY A 74 -1.26 -41.51 28.13
C GLY A 74 -0.65 -41.89 29.46
N SER A 75 -1.15 -41.25 30.52
CA SER A 75 -0.55 -41.29 31.84
C SER A 75 -1.56 -41.67 32.93
N PRO A 76 -1.14 -42.42 33.98
CA PRO A 76 -1.90 -42.60 35.20
C PRO A 76 -1.91 -41.34 36.11
N ASN A 77 -1.21 -40.27 35.74
CA ASN A 77 -1.30 -38.94 36.32
C ASN A 77 -2.43 -38.12 35.66
N CYS A 78 -2.73 -36.94 36.21
CA CYS A 78 -3.59 -35.93 35.58
C CYS A 78 -2.86 -35.07 34.53
N THR A 79 -1.54 -34.96 34.61
CA THR A 79 -0.72 -33.98 33.89
C THR A 79 -0.64 -34.25 32.39
N ILE A 80 -0.80 -33.21 31.58
CA ILE A 80 -0.44 -33.22 30.16
C ILE A 80 -0.07 -31.80 29.72
N THR A 81 1.00 -31.65 28.95
CA THR A 81 1.45 -30.38 28.38
C THR A 81 2.13 -30.57 27.03
N ARG A 82 2.64 -29.49 26.44
CA ARG A 82 3.48 -29.46 25.26
C ARG A 82 4.79 -28.70 25.52
N ASP A 83 5.79 -29.03 24.72
CA ASP A 83 6.96 -28.16 24.52
C ASP A 83 6.74 -27.22 23.32
N GLU A 84 7.72 -26.36 23.05
CA GLU A 84 7.64 -25.36 21.97
C GLU A 84 7.76 -25.98 20.58
N ALA A 85 8.29 -27.21 20.49
CA ALA A 85 8.31 -28.00 19.25
C ALA A 85 6.99 -28.74 18.97
N GLY A 86 5.98 -28.61 19.86
CA GLY A 86 4.67 -29.25 19.69
C GLY A 86 4.66 -30.74 20.04
N ASN A 87 5.66 -31.24 20.76
CA ASN A 87 5.62 -32.58 21.33
C ASN A 87 4.68 -32.61 22.54
N ILE A 88 4.02 -33.74 22.78
CA ILE A 88 3.22 -33.94 24.00
C ILE A 88 4.13 -34.40 25.14
N VAL A 89 3.92 -33.86 26.33
CA VAL A 89 4.66 -34.20 27.54
C VAL A 89 3.68 -34.61 28.64
N PHE A 90 3.94 -35.72 29.32
CA PHE A 90 3.16 -36.14 30.48
C PHE A 90 4.03 -36.88 31.50
N SER A 91 3.68 -36.77 32.78
CA SER A 91 4.33 -37.55 33.84
C SER A 91 3.94 -39.03 33.77
N ASN A 92 4.78 -39.95 34.20
CA ASN A 92 4.43 -41.36 34.38
C ASN A 92 4.06 -41.70 35.84
N VAL A 93 4.14 -40.73 36.75
CA VAL A 93 3.83 -40.92 38.18
C VAL A 93 2.33 -41.12 38.37
N THR A 94 1.90 -42.18 39.03
CA THR A 94 0.46 -42.45 39.25
C THR A 94 -0.16 -41.45 40.22
N PHE A 95 -1.27 -40.80 39.86
CA PHE A 95 -2.01 -39.93 40.78
C PHE A 95 -2.75 -40.78 41.84
N PRO A 96 -2.75 -40.42 43.15
CA PRO A 96 -2.27 -39.17 43.75
C PRO A 96 -0.89 -39.29 44.43
N ASN A 97 0.02 -40.10 43.90
CA ASN A 97 1.35 -40.26 44.50
C ASN A 97 2.19 -38.99 44.35
N ASN A 98 3.09 -38.77 45.30
CA ASN A 98 4.07 -37.71 45.21
C ASN A 98 5.02 -37.98 44.03
N TRP A 99 5.50 -36.91 43.40
CA TRP A 99 6.62 -37.05 42.46
C TRP A 99 7.93 -37.33 43.21
N VAL A 100 7.94 -37.09 44.52
CA VAL A 100 9.07 -37.30 45.42
C VAL A 100 8.72 -38.39 46.42
N THR A 101 9.36 -39.56 46.30
CA THR A 101 9.39 -40.60 47.33
C THR A 101 10.79 -41.22 47.40
N GLU A 102 11.28 -41.53 48.61
CA GLU A 102 12.50 -42.34 48.80
C GLU A 102 12.31 -43.79 48.29
N ASP A 103 11.06 -44.19 48.04
CA ASP A 103 10.70 -45.50 47.51
C ASP A 103 10.74 -45.52 45.96
N ASP A 104 11.49 -46.50 45.44
CA ASP A 104 11.52 -47.01 44.06
C ASP A 104 10.08 -47.16 43.49
N PRO A 105 9.76 -46.62 42.29
CA PRO A 105 10.67 -46.17 41.24
C PRO A 105 10.90 -44.67 41.11
N VAL A 106 12.04 -44.33 40.52
CA VAL A 106 12.43 -42.97 40.11
C VAL A 106 11.30 -42.33 39.28
N PRO A 107 10.87 -41.10 39.61
CA PRO A 107 9.85 -40.40 38.84
C PRO A 107 10.33 -40.16 37.40
N THR A 108 9.44 -40.38 36.43
CA THR A 108 9.74 -40.18 35.01
C THR A 108 8.65 -39.37 34.31
N PHE A 109 9.00 -38.79 33.17
CA PHE A 109 8.04 -38.21 32.23
C PHE A 109 8.29 -38.74 30.82
N THR A 110 7.25 -38.73 30.00
CA THR A 110 7.29 -39.15 28.61
C THR A 110 7.09 -37.94 27.71
N VAL A 111 7.90 -37.87 26.64
CA VAL A 111 7.77 -36.91 25.55
C VAL A 111 7.39 -37.68 24.30
N VAL A 112 6.35 -37.26 23.58
CA VAL A 112 5.87 -37.89 22.36
C VAL A 112 5.88 -36.89 21.21
N ASN A 113 6.68 -37.17 20.19
CA ASN A 113 6.65 -36.42 18.95
C ASN A 113 5.45 -36.86 18.11
N LEU A 114 4.53 -35.94 17.85
CA LEU A 114 3.27 -36.24 17.18
C LEU A 114 3.42 -36.53 15.68
N GLU A 115 4.43 -35.96 15.04
CA GLU A 115 4.67 -36.14 13.61
C GLU A 115 5.23 -37.53 13.30
N THR A 116 6.19 -37.98 14.10
CA THR A 116 6.90 -39.25 13.90
C THR A 116 6.31 -40.41 14.72
N GLY A 117 5.55 -40.10 15.78
CA GLY A 117 5.06 -41.08 16.76
C GLY A 117 6.16 -41.61 17.70
N VAL A 118 7.38 -41.09 17.62
CA VAL A 118 8.49 -41.48 18.51
C VAL A 118 8.22 -40.95 19.91
N SER A 119 8.45 -41.79 20.92
CA SER A 119 8.39 -41.38 22.32
C SER A 119 9.73 -41.61 23.02
N LYS A 120 10.05 -40.74 23.97
CA LYS A 120 11.18 -40.87 24.90
C LYS A 120 10.68 -40.78 26.33
N VAL A 121 11.28 -41.57 27.21
CA VAL A 121 11.02 -41.56 28.65
C VAL A 121 12.28 -41.05 29.34
N TYR A 122 12.11 -40.02 30.16
CA TYR A 122 13.19 -39.37 30.89
C TYR A 122 12.99 -39.57 32.40
N GLU A 123 14.08 -39.93 33.08
CA GLU A 123 14.14 -39.91 34.54
C GLU A 123 14.26 -38.46 35.01
N ILE A 124 13.55 -38.12 36.08
CA ILE A 124 13.70 -36.83 36.76
C ILE A 124 14.82 -37.01 37.80
N PRO A 125 15.96 -36.30 37.66
CA PRO A 125 17.06 -36.39 38.62
C PRO A 125 16.64 -36.05 40.04
N SER A 126 17.29 -36.66 41.03
CA SER A 126 17.03 -36.39 42.45
C SER A 126 17.29 -34.94 42.87
N GLU A 127 18.16 -34.26 42.13
CA GLU A 127 18.55 -32.88 42.30
C GLU A 127 17.45 -31.90 41.88
N CYS A 128 16.47 -32.36 41.09
CA CYS A 128 15.33 -31.56 40.62
C CYS A 128 14.20 -31.46 41.64
N TYR A 129 14.35 -32.06 42.82
CA TYR A 129 13.35 -32.02 43.86
C TYR A 129 13.92 -32.07 45.28
N GLU A 130 13.19 -31.48 46.21
CA GLU A 130 13.48 -31.51 47.65
C GLU A 130 12.48 -32.41 48.41
N GLU A 131 12.94 -33.08 49.46
CA GLU A 131 12.09 -33.86 50.35
C GLU A 131 11.05 -32.92 51.00
N GLY A 132 9.77 -33.13 50.69
CA GLY A 132 8.68 -32.26 51.16
C GLY A 132 7.96 -31.50 50.06
N MET A 133 8.48 -31.50 48.82
CA MET A 133 7.80 -30.91 47.66
C MET A 133 6.42 -31.56 47.42
N GLY A 134 6.27 -32.88 47.48
CA GLY A 134 4.96 -33.55 47.38
C GLY A 134 4.54 -33.91 45.95
N ARG A 135 3.26 -33.67 45.60
CA ARG A 135 2.64 -34.12 44.34
C ARG A 135 2.56 -33.01 43.30
N CYS A 136 2.97 -33.28 42.07
CA CYS A 136 2.66 -32.42 40.92
C CYS A 136 1.38 -32.93 40.22
N ASP A 137 0.37 -32.06 40.20
CA ASP A 137 -0.98 -32.34 39.72
C ASP A 137 -1.20 -31.92 38.27
N VAL A 138 -0.46 -30.93 37.80
CA VAL A 138 -0.61 -30.27 36.50
C VAL A 138 0.73 -29.71 36.06
N LEU A 139 0.93 -29.55 34.75
CA LEU A 139 2.12 -28.92 34.16
C LEU A 139 1.73 -27.65 33.40
N GLY A 140 2.59 -26.64 33.30
CA GLY A 140 2.32 -25.48 32.46
C GLY A 140 2.80 -25.73 31.03
N THR A 141 3.94 -25.17 30.61
CA THR A 141 4.61 -25.42 29.31
C THR A 141 6.07 -25.71 29.51
N ALA A 142 6.66 -26.53 28.64
CA ALA A 142 8.10 -26.72 28.56
C ALA A 142 8.71 -25.78 27.51
N ARG A 143 9.99 -25.43 27.70
CA ARG A 143 10.78 -24.64 26.75
C ARG A 143 11.52 -25.53 25.78
N GLY A 144 11.70 -25.05 24.55
CA GLY A 144 12.47 -25.72 23.51
C GLY A 144 11.83 -27.01 23.03
N ASN A 145 12.67 -27.95 22.60
CA ASN A 145 12.31 -29.26 22.10
C ASN A 145 12.85 -30.34 23.03
N LEU A 146 12.01 -30.92 23.88
CA LEU A 146 12.43 -31.93 24.86
C LEU A 146 12.88 -33.25 24.22
N MET A 147 12.77 -33.43 22.90
CA MET A 147 13.37 -34.58 22.22
C MET A 147 14.87 -34.40 21.95
N THR A 148 15.36 -33.15 21.98
CA THR A 148 16.74 -32.75 21.65
C THR A 148 17.34 -31.74 22.62
N GLU A 149 16.78 -30.53 22.72
CA GLU A 149 17.29 -29.39 23.50
C GLU A 149 16.10 -28.66 24.12
N GLY A 150 15.90 -28.76 25.44
CA GLY A 150 14.74 -28.15 26.08
C GLY A 150 14.72 -28.26 27.59
N GLU A 151 13.75 -27.60 28.21
CA GLU A 151 13.65 -27.49 29.67
C GLU A 151 12.21 -27.75 30.14
N LEU A 152 12.06 -28.66 31.10
CA LEU A 152 10.78 -28.90 31.77
C LEU A 152 10.82 -28.30 33.18
N TYR A 153 9.85 -27.43 33.45
CA TYR A 153 9.63 -26.84 34.76
C TYR A 153 8.38 -27.40 35.41
N PHE A 154 8.46 -27.68 36.70
CA PHE A 154 7.31 -28.15 37.47
C PHE A 154 7.33 -27.66 38.90
N THR A 155 6.15 -27.57 39.51
CA THR A 155 6.02 -27.44 40.97
C THR A 155 5.20 -28.59 41.49
N THR A 156 5.20 -28.71 42.80
CA THR A 156 4.38 -29.65 43.54
C THR A 156 3.42 -28.90 44.44
N ASN A 157 2.47 -29.61 45.06
CA ASN A 157 1.50 -29.04 46.00
C ASN A 157 2.07 -28.75 47.40
N ALA A 158 3.38 -28.49 47.49
CA ALA A 158 4.08 -28.20 48.73
C ALA A 158 3.54 -26.93 49.42
N THR A 159 3.79 -26.81 50.72
CA THR A 159 3.47 -25.63 51.52
C THR A 159 4.66 -25.27 52.42
N GLY A 160 4.77 -24.01 52.84
CA GLY A 160 5.88 -23.55 53.70
C GLY A 160 7.17 -23.33 52.92
N ASP A 161 8.31 -23.76 53.47
CA ASP A 161 9.63 -23.51 52.86
C ASP A 161 9.79 -24.27 51.53
N PHE A 162 9.23 -25.48 51.41
CA PHE A 162 9.26 -26.29 50.17
C PHE A 162 8.41 -25.74 49.03
N ALA A 163 7.61 -24.72 49.32
CA ALA A 163 6.78 -24.02 48.34
C ALA A 163 7.57 -22.92 47.58
N GLN A 164 8.81 -22.66 47.99
CA GLN A 164 9.73 -21.71 47.39
C GLN A 164 10.78 -22.39 46.50
N VAL A 165 10.44 -23.53 45.91
CA VAL A 165 11.31 -24.31 45.02
C VAL A 165 10.52 -24.75 43.80
N ILE A 166 11.16 -24.73 42.63
CA ILE A 166 10.64 -25.34 41.40
C ILE A 166 11.59 -26.44 40.96
N GLY A 167 11.09 -27.49 40.31
CA GLY A 167 11.93 -28.48 39.66
C GLY A 167 12.24 -28.06 38.23
N LYS A 168 13.50 -28.18 37.81
CA LYS A 168 13.98 -27.90 36.45
C LYS A 168 14.72 -29.13 35.91
N VAL A 169 14.21 -29.74 34.85
CA VAL A 169 14.92 -30.79 34.08
C VAL A 169 15.36 -30.21 32.75
N VAL A 170 16.65 -30.34 32.44
CA VAL A 170 17.25 -29.91 31.17
C VAL A 170 17.55 -31.13 30.32
N ILE A 171 17.15 -31.07 29.05
CA ILE A 171 17.49 -32.03 28.01
C ILE A 171 18.51 -31.38 27.09
N SER A 172 19.64 -32.06 26.86
CA SER A 172 20.67 -31.68 25.89
C SER A 172 21.11 -32.89 25.08
N ASP A 173 21.31 -32.72 23.77
CA ASP A 173 21.56 -33.78 22.80
C ASP A 173 20.57 -34.96 22.90
N GLY A 174 19.35 -34.67 23.36
CA GLY A 174 18.26 -35.62 23.51
C GLY A 174 18.35 -36.53 24.76
N GLU A 175 19.24 -36.24 25.69
CA GLU A 175 19.44 -36.92 26.98
C GLU A 175 19.29 -35.94 28.15
N VAL A 176 19.05 -36.44 29.37
CA VAL A 176 18.99 -35.56 30.56
C VAL A 176 20.38 -35.00 30.86
N ASN A 177 20.50 -33.68 30.91
CA ASN A 177 21.69 -32.98 31.36
C ASN A 177 21.65 -32.83 32.88
N THR A 178 22.30 -33.73 33.61
CA THR A 178 22.29 -33.76 35.08
C THR A 178 23.00 -32.57 35.72
N ASP A 179 23.92 -31.91 35.01
CA ASP A 179 24.68 -30.77 35.56
C ASP A 179 23.85 -29.49 35.58
N GLU A 180 22.85 -29.38 34.68
CA GLU A 180 21.96 -28.23 34.56
C GLU A 180 20.52 -28.51 35.06
N SER A 181 20.26 -29.75 35.48
CA SER A 181 18.97 -30.17 36.05
C SER A 181 19.02 -30.10 37.58
N TYR A 182 18.27 -29.18 38.18
CA TYR A 182 18.27 -28.93 39.61
C TYR A 182 16.95 -28.32 40.10
N ALA A 183 16.85 -28.03 41.39
CA ALA A 183 15.68 -27.42 42.01
C ALA A 183 15.93 -25.93 42.33
N PRO A 184 15.69 -24.99 41.40
CA PRO A 184 15.93 -23.57 41.67
C PRO A 184 15.10 -23.04 42.83
N ALA A 185 15.74 -22.22 43.67
CA ALA A 185 15.04 -21.44 44.68
C ALA A 185 14.22 -20.32 44.02
N VAL A 186 13.03 -20.05 44.53
CA VAL A 186 12.15 -19.00 44.02
C VAL A 186 11.66 -18.08 45.15
N SER A 187 11.81 -16.78 44.96
CA SER A 187 11.38 -15.76 45.92
C SER A 187 10.08 -15.09 45.50
N ASN A 188 9.37 -14.48 46.47
CA ASN A 188 8.09 -13.77 46.26
C ASN A 188 6.94 -14.62 45.69
N VAL A 189 7.01 -15.94 45.86
CA VAL A 189 5.90 -16.86 45.59
C VAL A 189 5.28 -17.34 46.90
N ASN A 190 3.99 -17.69 46.84
CA ASN A 190 3.28 -18.29 47.97
C ASN A 190 2.24 -19.28 47.46
N PRO A 191 2.66 -20.45 46.93
CA PRO A 191 1.70 -21.46 46.51
C PRO A 191 0.92 -21.96 47.71
N THR A 192 -0.39 -21.86 47.61
CA THR A 192 -1.32 -22.37 48.62
C THR A 192 -1.97 -23.67 48.18
N THR A 193 -1.78 -24.07 46.90
CA THR A 193 -2.46 -25.17 46.21
C THR A 193 -1.67 -25.61 44.95
N THR A 194 -2.27 -26.45 44.11
CA THR A 194 -1.82 -26.77 42.75
C THR A 194 -1.43 -25.53 41.93
N THR A 195 -0.27 -25.58 41.27
CA THR A 195 0.34 -24.49 40.50
C THR A 195 1.05 -25.01 39.24
N PRO A 196 0.56 -24.72 38.02
CA PRO A 196 1.35 -24.90 36.80
C PRO A 196 2.42 -23.83 36.61
N ILE A 197 3.54 -24.20 35.98
CA ILE A 197 4.62 -23.32 35.54
C ILE A 197 4.68 -23.28 34.02
N TYR A 198 4.48 -22.10 33.44
CA TYR A 198 4.58 -21.92 31.99
C TYR A 198 5.90 -21.27 31.64
N ALA A 199 6.80 -21.99 30.97
CA ALA A 199 7.94 -21.38 30.33
C ALA A 199 7.50 -20.65 29.05
N TYR A 200 7.98 -19.42 28.88
CA TYR A 200 7.72 -18.60 27.70
C TYR A 200 8.85 -17.57 27.51
N THR A 201 8.83 -16.90 26.36
CA THR A 201 9.66 -15.73 26.07
C THR A 201 8.80 -14.48 26.23
N ASP A 202 9.29 -13.50 26.99
CA ASP A 202 8.56 -12.27 27.25
C ASP A 202 8.73 -11.22 26.13
N LEU A 203 8.11 -10.05 26.31
CA LEU A 203 8.13 -8.99 25.29
C LEU A 203 9.55 -8.46 24.98
N ASN A 204 10.50 -8.58 25.91
CA ASN A 204 11.87 -8.15 25.71
C ASN A 204 12.72 -9.22 24.99
N GLY A 205 12.14 -10.41 24.75
CA GLY A 205 12.89 -11.57 24.27
C GLY A 205 13.58 -12.34 25.40
N ASP A 206 13.27 -12.03 26.66
CA ASP A 206 13.88 -12.67 27.81
C ASP A 206 13.10 -13.92 28.23
N ASP A 207 13.85 -14.86 28.78
CA ASP A 207 13.34 -16.10 29.32
C ASP A 207 12.58 -15.86 30.63
N ALA A 208 11.28 -16.18 30.62
CA ALA A 208 10.40 -15.98 31.76
C ALA A 208 9.62 -17.25 32.11
N LEU A 209 9.24 -17.38 33.39
CA LEU A 209 8.30 -18.40 33.85
C LEU A 209 7.06 -17.74 34.45
N LEU A 210 5.88 -18.26 34.10
CA LEU A 210 4.63 -17.86 34.72
C LEU A 210 4.24 -18.86 35.80
N TYR A 211 4.20 -18.39 37.04
CA TYR A 211 3.82 -19.14 38.22
C TYR A 211 2.35 -18.87 38.56
N ASN A 212 1.45 -19.79 38.20
CA ASN A 212 0.00 -19.59 38.32
C ASN A 212 -0.63 -20.43 39.44
N THR A 213 -0.74 -19.90 40.64
CA THR A 213 -1.48 -20.61 41.71
C THR A 213 -2.98 -20.35 41.61
N ARG A 214 -3.79 -21.41 41.68
CA ARG A 214 -5.26 -21.40 41.55
C ARG A 214 -5.97 -20.28 42.33
N ASN A 215 -5.57 -20.06 43.59
CA ASN A 215 -6.22 -19.14 44.52
C ASN A 215 -5.30 -17.98 44.96
N ALA A 216 -4.19 -17.75 44.27
CA ALA A 216 -3.27 -16.65 44.57
C ALA A 216 -3.10 -15.73 43.35
N VAL A 217 -2.43 -14.60 43.57
CA VAL A 217 -2.03 -13.68 42.49
C VAL A 217 -1.02 -14.41 41.59
N PRO A 218 -1.14 -14.33 40.26
CA PRO A 218 -0.13 -14.86 39.36
C PRO A 218 1.19 -14.12 39.52
N VAL A 219 2.29 -14.84 39.37
CA VAL A 219 3.64 -14.30 39.54
C VAL A 219 4.45 -14.56 38.28
N LYS A 220 5.03 -13.50 37.71
CA LYS A 220 6.08 -13.62 36.68
C LYS A 220 7.40 -13.83 37.38
N LEU A 221 8.08 -14.93 37.08
CA LEU A 221 9.40 -15.27 37.58
C LEU A 221 10.44 -14.97 36.51
N MET A 222 11.45 -14.20 36.89
CA MET A 222 12.63 -13.93 36.07
C MET A 222 13.87 -14.53 36.76
N PRO A 223 14.90 -14.95 36.01
CA PRO A 223 16.18 -15.32 36.60
C PRO A 223 16.69 -14.23 37.54
N ASP A 224 17.15 -14.61 38.72
CA ASP A 224 17.67 -13.67 39.70
C ASP A 224 19.07 -13.18 39.24
N PRO A 225 19.25 -11.86 38.99
CA PRO A 225 20.53 -11.34 38.51
C PRO A 225 21.66 -11.47 39.55
N ASP A 226 21.32 -11.61 40.83
CA ASP A 226 22.27 -11.75 41.93
C ASP A 226 22.52 -13.23 42.30
N GLN A 227 21.65 -14.15 41.85
CA GLN A 227 21.72 -15.58 42.12
C GLN A 227 21.42 -16.41 40.85
N PRO A 228 22.46 -16.90 40.15
CA PRO A 228 22.30 -17.53 38.82
C PRO A 228 21.45 -18.81 38.80
N ASP A 229 21.20 -19.42 39.96
CA ASP A 229 20.41 -20.65 40.12
C ASP A 229 19.06 -20.41 40.84
N ALA A 230 18.54 -19.17 40.79
CA ALA A 230 17.30 -18.79 41.44
C ALA A 230 16.41 -17.92 40.54
N TYR A 231 15.14 -17.80 40.91
CA TYR A 231 14.20 -16.87 40.28
C TYR A 231 13.62 -15.88 41.29
N VAL A 232 13.38 -14.67 40.82
CA VAL A 232 12.68 -13.61 41.57
C VAL A 232 11.29 -13.37 40.99
N GLY A 233 10.28 -13.43 41.85
CA GLY A 233 8.89 -13.25 41.49
C GLY A 233 8.40 -11.80 41.55
N THR A 234 7.64 -11.40 40.54
CA THR A 234 6.83 -10.18 40.53
C THR A 234 5.36 -10.55 40.34
N GLY A 235 4.54 -10.31 41.38
CA GLY A 235 3.09 -10.56 41.32
C GLY A 235 2.34 -9.47 40.56
N PHE A 236 1.29 -9.84 39.82
CA PHE A 236 0.50 -8.88 39.04
C PHE A 236 -1.01 -9.17 39.06
N GLY A 237 -1.82 -8.13 38.90
CA GLY A 237 -3.28 -8.22 38.85
C GLY A 237 -3.79 -8.57 37.46
N LEU A 238 -4.94 -9.25 37.40
CA LEU A 238 -5.72 -9.45 36.17
C LEU A 238 -7.21 -9.20 36.47
N PRO A 239 -7.91 -8.41 35.62
CA PRO A 239 -9.26 -7.97 35.90
C PRO A 239 -10.25 -9.14 35.84
N TYR A 240 -11.06 -9.28 36.90
CA TYR A 240 -12.05 -10.35 37.08
C TYR A 240 -11.51 -11.78 36.85
N ARG A 241 -10.26 -12.04 37.24
CA ARG A 241 -9.70 -13.39 37.22
C ARG A 241 -10.47 -14.34 38.15
N GLY A 242 -10.79 -15.52 37.63
CA GLY A 242 -11.39 -16.64 38.37
C GLY A 242 -10.36 -17.46 39.15
N THR A 243 -10.79 -18.14 40.22
CA THR A 243 -9.93 -19.01 41.03
C THR A 243 -9.75 -20.40 40.41
N THR A 244 -8.99 -20.51 39.33
CA THR A 244 -8.79 -21.74 38.55
C THR A 244 -7.33 -21.89 38.11
N MET A 245 -6.93 -23.07 37.63
CA MET A 245 -5.54 -23.34 37.23
C MET A 245 -5.19 -22.86 35.82
N GLY A 246 -6.18 -22.52 34.99
CA GLY A 246 -5.96 -22.14 33.60
C GLY A 246 -5.46 -20.72 33.43
N MET A 247 -4.28 -20.60 32.85
CA MET A 247 -3.72 -19.37 32.33
C MET A 247 -2.73 -19.73 31.22
N PHE A 248 -2.43 -18.80 30.30
CA PHE A 248 -1.41 -19.01 29.29
C PHE A 248 -0.78 -17.67 28.91
N PRO A 249 0.55 -17.50 29.06
CA PRO A 249 1.25 -16.29 28.60
C PRO A 249 1.58 -16.40 27.11
N PHE A 250 1.53 -15.29 26.39
CA PHE A 250 2.03 -15.20 25.02
C PHE A 250 2.37 -13.75 24.65
N VAL A 251 3.28 -13.57 23.69
CA VAL A 251 3.59 -12.25 23.12
C VAL A 251 2.96 -12.16 21.75
N TRP A 252 2.19 -11.09 21.52
CA TRP A 252 1.60 -10.81 20.22
C TRP A 252 1.34 -9.32 20.08
N ASP A 253 1.52 -8.79 18.88
CA ASP A 253 1.29 -7.37 18.57
C ASP A 253 2.03 -6.39 19.49
N GLY A 254 3.31 -6.67 19.77
CA GLY A 254 4.13 -5.82 20.64
C GLY A 254 3.68 -5.77 22.10
N LYS A 255 2.84 -6.71 22.55
CA LYS A 255 2.32 -6.79 23.92
C LYS A 255 2.62 -8.15 24.55
N GLU A 256 2.91 -8.16 25.85
CA GLU A 256 2.91 -9.36 26.68
C GLU A 256 1.50 -9.59 27.24
N LEU A 257 0.84 -10.63 26.75
CA LEU A 257 -0.57 -10.90 27.01
C LEU A 257 -0.75 -12.18 27.83
N PHE A 258 -1.73 -12.15 28.72
CA PHE A 258 -2.14 -13.28 29.54
C PHE A 258 -3.57 -13.68 29.17
N LEU A 259 -3.72 -14.92 28.73
CA LEU A 259 -5.00 -15.57 28.54
C LEU A 259 -5.39 -16.27 29.84
N TYR A 260 -6.56 -15.97 30.41
CA TYR A 260 -6.94 -16.48 31.73
C TYR A 260 -8.44 -16.70 31.85
N ASN A 261 -8.81 -17.51 32.83
CA ASN A 261 -10.22 -17.80 33.10
C ASN A 261 -10.90 -16.60 33.77
N TYR A 262 -12.01 -16.18 33.18
CA TYR A 262 -12.74 -14.97 33.52
C TYR A 262 -14.03 -15.29 34.28
N LYS A 263 -14.22 -14.70 35.46
CA LYS A 263 -15.46 -14.90 36.26
C LYS A 263 -16.51 -13.80 36.06
N GLY A 264 -16.15 -12.72 35.37
CA GLY A 264 -16.99 -11.54 35.21
C GLY A 264 -17.43 -10.87 36.51
N THR A 265 -18.46 -10.03 36.42
CA THR A 265 -18.99 -9.24 37.53
C THR A 265 -19.88 -10.03 38.50
N GLY A 266 -20.26 -11.27 38.14
CA GLY A 266 -21.09 -12.15 38.96
C GLY A 266 -20.35 -12.87 40.09
N TYR A 267 -19.01 -12.79 40.12
CA TYR A 267 -18.13 -13.41 41.14
C TYR A 267 -18.34 -14.93 41.34
N VAL A 268 -18.77 -15.66 40.32
CA VAL A 268 -18.90 -17.12 40.38
C VAL A 268 -17.65 -17.76 39.78
N ASP A 269 -16.84 -18.40 40.61
CA ASP A 269 -15.65 -19.13 40.18
C ASP A 269 -15.99 -20.48 39.51
N TYR A 270 -15.00 -21.05 38.81
CA TYR A 270 -15.07 -22.40 38.20
C TYR A 270 -16.01 -22.54 36.98
N LEU A 271 -16.24 -21.44 36.27
CA LEU A 271 -17.03 -21.41 35.03
C LEU A 271 -16.14 -21.42 33.77
N ASP A 272 -16.78 -21.36 32.61
CA ASP A 272 -16.19 -21.43 31.27
C ASP A 272 -15.85 -20.05 30.67
N GLY A 273 -15.86 -18.97 31.44
CA GLY A 273 -15.45 -17.65 30.94
C GLY A 273 -13.94 -17.56 30.67
N LEU A 274 -13.56 -16.71 29.72
CA LEU A 274 -12.17 -16.49 29.27
C LEU A 274 -11.90 -14.98 29.08
N ALA A 275 -10.69 -14.52 29.33
CA ALA A 275 -10.27 -13.15 29.04
C ALA A 275 -8.78 -13.06 28.66
N ILE A 276 -8.43 -11.94 28.03
CA ILE A 276 -7.07 -11.59 27.61
C ILE A 276 -6.75 -10.22 28.19
N ALA A 277 -5.59 -10.05 28.83
CA ALA A 277 -5.15 -8.76 29.34
C ALA A 277 -3.63 -8.70 29.49
N GLU A 278 -3.08 -7.48 29.56
CA GLU A 278 -1.71 -7.24 30.02
C GLU A 278 -1.64 -7.33 31.55
N ALA A 279 -0.44 -7.57 32.10
CA ALA A 279 -0.22 -7.61 33.54
C ALA A 279 -0.59 -6.27 34.19
N GLY A 280 -1.46 -6.31 35.21
CA GLY A 280 -1.87 -5.12 35.97
C GLY A 280 -2.93 -4.25 35.29
N ALA A 281 -3.55 -4.71 34.20
CA ALA A 281 -4.63 -3.97 33.54
C ALA A 281 -5.87 -3.82 34.45
N ASP A 282 -6.53 -2.66 34.36
CA ASP A 282 -7.77 -2.36 35.09
C ASP A 282 -8.99 -3.09 34.49
N GLU A 283 -8.98 -3.31 33.17
CA GLU A 283 -10.03 -3.98 32.39
C GLU A 283 -9.42 -4.94 31.37
N PRO A 284 -10.10 -6.04 31.01
CA PRO A 284 -9.57 -6.99 30.03
C PRO A 284 -9.54 -6.36 28.64
N LEU A 285 -8.52 -6.72 27.84
CA LEU A 285 -8.45 -6.35 26.43
C LEU A 285 -9.64 -6.94 25.67
N LEU A 286 -9.92 -8.22 25.88
CA LEU A 286 -11.08 -8.92 25.32
C LEU A 286 -11.55 -9.96 26.32
N TYR A 287 -12.85 -10.29 26.31
CA TYR A 287 -13.38 -11.36 27.14
C TYR A 287 -14.56 -12.09 26.50
N VAL A 288 -14.69 -13.36 26.88
CA VAL A 288 -15.81 -14.24 26.62
C VAL A 288 -16.53 -14.47 27.95
N PRO A 289 -17.79 -14.01 28.10
CA PRO A 289 -18.55 -14.27 29.31
C PRO A 289 -18.83 -15.78 29.46
N ALA A 290 -18.89 -16.24 30.70
CA ALA A 290 -19.28 -17.61 31.01
C ALA A 290 -20.70 -17.91 30.48
N THR A 291 -20.87 -19.06 29.83
CA THR A 291 -22.19 -19.54 29.38
C THR A 291 -22.79 -20.53 30.38
N VAL A 292 -21.95 -21.15 31.21
CA VAL A 292 -22.35 -22.10 32.24
C VAL A 292 -22.70 -21.33 33.53
N THR A 293 -23.83 -21.68 34.14
CA THR A 293 -24.37 -20.94 35.30
C THR A 293 -24.14 -21.60 36.65
N SER A 294 -23.64 -22.84 36.68
CA SER A 294 -23.28 -23.54 37.92
C SER A 294 -22.08 -24.45 37.71
N PRO A 295 -21.04 -24.36 38.55
CA PRO A 295 -19.94 -25.31 38.50
C PRO A 295 -20.41 -26.67 39.03
N ALA A 296 -20.13 -27.75 38.31
CA ALA A 296 -20.22 -29.09 38.91
C ALA A 296 -19.12 -29.19 39.97
N ASN A 297 -19.49 -29.22 41.26
CA ASN A 297 -18.65 -29.60 42.40
C ASN A 297 -17.12 -29.48 42.18
N GLY A 298 -16.60 -28.24 42.18
CA GLY A 298 -15.16 -28.01 42.30
C GLY A 298 -14.32 -28.30 41.05
N ASN A 299 -14.84 -28.04 39.84
CA ASN A 299 -14.04 -28.03 38.62
C ASN A 299 -13.03 -26.87 38.65
N GLN A 300 -11.88 -27.10 39.29
CA GLN A 300 -10.72 -26.20 39.32
C GLN A 300 -10.03 -26.07 37.95
N ILE A 301 -10.74 -26.48 36.89
CA ILE A 301 -10.24 -27.00 35.62
C ILE A 301 -11.01 -26.28 34.51
N ASN A 302 -10.34 -25.33 33.89
CA ASN A 302 -10.69 -24.67 32.63
C ASN A 302 -9.32 -24.32 32.05
N TRP A 303 -8.94 -24.90 30.92
CA TRP A 303 -7.58 -24.82 30.41
C TRP A 303 -7.55 -24.07 29.09
N PRO A 304 -7.09 -22.81 29.12
CA PRO A 304 -6.85 -22.04 27.93
C PRO A 304 -5.41 -22.25 27.42
N TRP A 305 -5.25 -22.27 26.09
CA TRP A 305 -3.96 -22.37 25.39
C TRP A 305 -3.99 -21.44 24.17
N ALA A 306 -2.82 -20.96 23.75
CA ALA A 306 -2.70 -20.08 22.58
C ALA A 306 -1.60 -20.55 21.62
N GLU A 307 -1.83 -20.41 20.31
CA GLU A 307 -0.82 -20.54 19.25
C GLU A 307 -0.77 -19.24 18.47
N VAL A 308 0.40 -18.62 18.41
CA VAL A 308 0.63 -17.36 17.72
C VAL A 308 1.18 -17.66 16.32
N ASP A 309 0.63 -17.00 15.30
CA ASP A 309 1.10 -17.07 13.92
C ASP A 309 1.06 -15.67 13.28
N ALA A 310 1.43 -15.58 11.99
CA ALA A 310 1.50 -14.31 11.27
C ALA A 310 0.13 -13.62 11.09
N GLU A 311 -0.95 -14.38 11.11
CA GLU A 311 -2.32 -13.90 10.88
C GLU A 311 -3.05 -13.54 12.20
N GLY A 312 -2.51 -13.93 13.37
CA GLY A 312 -3.15 -13.70 14.66
C GLY A 312 -2.82 -14.77 15.71
N VAL A 313 -3.79 -15.01 16.61
CA VAL A 313 -3.64 -16.00 17.70
C VAL A 313 -4.82 -16.96 17.71
N THR A 314 -4.53 -18.26 17.63
CA THR A 314 -5.51 -19.33 17.80
C THR A 314 -5.59 -19.70 19.28
N ILE A 315 -6.78 -19.64 19.86
CA ILE A 315 -7.00 -19.90 21.28
C ILE A 315 -7.83 -21.17 21.44
N TYR A 316 -7.37 -22.08 22.29
CA TYR A 316 -8.05 -23.33 22.63
C TYR A 316 -8.53 -23.26 24.06
N GLN A 317 -9.79 -23.61 24.30
CA GLN A 317 -10.36 -23.71 25.63
C GLN A 317 -10.90 -25.11 25.87
N TYR A 318 -10.36 -25.77 26.90
CA TYR A 318 -10.88 -27.03 27.40
C TYR A 318 -11.61 -26.84 28.74
N TYR A 319 -12.92 -27.07 28.73
CA TYR A 319 -13.74 -27.02 29.94
C TYR A 319 -14.48 -28.36 30.14
N PRO A 320 -14.05 -29.25 31.07
CA PRO A 320 -14.68 -30.56 31.28
C PRO A 320 -15.87 -30.56 32.23
N GLY A 321 -16.36 -29.40 32.67
CA GLY A 321 -17.38 -29.31 33.70
C GLY A 321 -18.80 -29.68 33.26
N THR A 322 -19.80 -29.34 34.07
CA THR A 322 -21.21 -29.41 33.62
C THR A 322 -21.38 -28.46 32.44
N GLY A 323 -21.93 -28.97 31.33
CA GLY A 323 -21.93 -28.23 30.05
C GLY A 323 -20.57 -28.20 29.37
N GLY A 324 -19.71 -29.19 29.68
CA GLY A 324 -18.35 -29.23 29.19
C GLY A 324 -18.25 -29.24 27.66
N HIS A 325 -17.18 -28.62 27.18
CA HIS A 325 -16.96 -28.36 25.77
C HIS A 325 -15.47 -28.13 25.48
N LEU A 326 -15.16 -28.21 24.19
CA LEU A 326 -13.89 -27.82 23.60
C LEU A 326 -14.16 -26.68 22.62
N THR A 327 -13.56 -25.52 22.82
CA THR A 327 -13.83 -24.34 21.99
C THR A 327 -12.55 -23.79 21.41
N VAL A 328 -12.57 -23.46 20.11
CA VAL A 328 -11.49 -22.73 19.46
C VAL A 328 -11.96 -21.33 19.11
N TYR A 329 -11.16 -20.34 19.49
CA TYR A 329 -11.33 -18.95 19.12
C TYR A 329 -10.16 -18.48 18.24
N ARG A 330 -10.40 -17.44 17.47
CA ARG A 330 -9.39 -16.74 16.68
C ARG A 330 -9.38 -15.28 17.09
N LEU A 331 -8.22 -14.83 17.57
CA LEU A 331 -7.90 -13.44 17.82
C LEU A 331 -7.17 -12.87 16.61
N THR A 332 -7.67 -11.78 16.06
CA THR A 332 -7.03 -11.02 14.98
C THR A 332 -7.03 -9.53 15.31
N LYS A 333 -6.21 -8.76 14.61
CA LYS A 333 -6.40 -7.31 14.58
C LYS A 333 -7.70 -6.99 13.84
N THR A 334 -8.36 -5.92 14.21
CA THR A 334 -9.33 -5.28 13.31
C THR A 334 -8.55 -4.44 12.31
N THR A 335 -9.05 -4.37 11.09
CA THR A 335 -8.60 -3.39 10.11
C THR A 335 -9.59 -2.25 10.11
N ASP A 336 -9.08 -1.04 10.29
CA ASP A 336 -9.90 0.16 10.24
C ASP A 336 -9.72 0.80 8.87
N TYR A 337 -10.81 1.33 8.32
CA TYR A 337 -10.77 2.11 7.08
C TYR A 337 -11.32 3.49 7.36
N THR A 338 -10.64 4.52 6.88
CA THR A 338 -10.95 5.91 7.20
C THR A 338 -11.00 6.72 5.93
N VAL A 339 -12.04 7.55 5.78
CA VAL A 339 -12.11 8.47 4.66
C VAL A 339 -11.28 9.72 4.96
N ALA A 340 -10.28 10.00 4.14
CA ALA A 340 -9.44 11.19 4.25
C ALA A 340 -9.60 12.05 2.99
N GLY A 341 -9.90 13.33 3.17
CA GLY A 341 -10.18 14.22 2.04
C GLY A 341 -10.22 15.69 2.41
N THR A 342 -10.77 16.52 1.52
CA THR A 342 -10.88 17.97 1.69
C THR A 342 -11.71 18.40 2.90
N GLU A 343 -11.26 19.43 3.60
CA GLU A 343 -11.92 19.96 4.81
C GLU A 343 -13.41 20.30 4.62
N ASN A 344 -13.80 20.72 3.41
CA ASN A 344 -15.17 21.10 3.04
C ASN A 344 -16.24 20.07 3.45
N LEU A 345 -15.91 18.78 3.45
CA LEU A 345 -16.81 17.70 3.86
C LEU A 345 -16.29 16.96 5.10
N PHE A 346 -14.98 16.72 5.17
CA PHE A 346 -14.39 15.79 6.14
C PHE A 346 -13.96 16.45 7.45
N GLY A 347 -14.08 17.79 7.56
CA GLY A 347 -13.77 18.55 8.78
C GLY A 347 -12.29 18.73 9.08
N THR A 348 -11.43 17.85 8.56
CA THR A 348 -9.98 17.98 8.51
C THR A 348 -9.51 17.82 7.07
N ASN A 349 -8.38 18.45 6.71
CA ASN A 349 -7.83 18.38 5.36
C ASN A 349 -6.80 17.25 5.24
N TRP A 350 -7.14 16.20 4.49
CA TRP A 350 -6.25 15.07 4.18
C TRP A 350 -5.61 14.42 5.42
N ASP A 351 -6.39 14.26 6.48
CA ASP A 351 -5.94 13.64 7.73
C ASP A 351 -6.50 12.21 7.87
N PRO A 352 -5.68 11.17 7.66
CA PRO A 352 -6.11 9.78 7.78
C PRO A 352 -6.28 9.34 9.24
N THR A 353 -5.85 10.15 10.22
CA THR A 353 -5.96 9.83 11.65
C THR A 353 -7.26 10.33 12.27
N ASN A 354 -8.11 11.00 11.48
CA ASN A 354 -9.40 11.50 11.94
C ASN A 354 -10.43 10.38 12.09
N THR A 355 -10.54 9.85 13.31
CA THR A 355 -11.48 8.76 13.66
C THR A 355 -12.95 9.12 13.48
N ASP A 356 -13.31 10.41 13.39
CA ASP A 356 -14.70 10.81 13.07
C ASP A 356 -15.09 10.43 11.62
N ASN A 357 -14.09 10.13 10.78
CA ASN A 357 -14.27 9.66 9.41
C ASN A 357 -14.04 8.15 9.23
N ASP A 358 -14.01 7.39 10.32
CA ASP A 358 -13.91 5.93 10.27
C ASP A 358 -15.15 5.33 9.62
N MET A 359 -14.90 4.37 8.72
CA MET A 359 -15.93 3.62 8.02
C MET A 359 -16.43 2.46 8.88
N VAL A 360 -17.71 2.15 8.75
CA VAL A 360 -18.37 1.07 9.49
C VAL A 360 -18.51 -0.15 8.60
N MET A 361 -18.02 -1.32 9.04
CA MET A 361 -18.17 -2.59 8.31
C MET A 361 -19.62 -3.08 8.34
N GLY A 362 -20.20 -3.35 7.16
CA GLY A 362 -21.48 -4.02 7.00
C GLY A 362 -21.41 -5.54 7.13
N GLU A 363 -22.57 -6.21 7.24
CA GLU A 363 -22.67 -7.69 7.27
C GLU A 363 -22.16 -8.36 5.98
N ASP A 364 -22.13 -7.60 4.88
CA ASP A 364 -21.65 -7.99 3.55
C ASP A 364 -20.14 -7.80 3.37
N GLY A 365 -19.43 -7.30 4.38
CA GLY A 365 -17.99 -7.00 4.30
C GLY A 365 -17.66 -5.66 3.64
N ILE A 366 -18.67 -4.87 3.26
CA ILE A 366 -18.47 -3.54 2.67
C ILE A 366 -18.42 -2.49 3.79
N TYR A 367 -17.38 -1.67 3.78
CA TYR A 367 -17.22 -0.57 4.72
C TYR A 367 -17.98 0.65 4.22
N THR A 368 -18.70 1.33 5.09
CA THR A 368 -19.55 2.48 4.75
C THR A 368 -19.27 3.68 5.65
N TRP A 369 -19.11 4.84 5.05
CA TRP A 369 -19.17 6.13 5.73
C TRP A 369 -20.36 6.93 5.20
N THR A 370 -21.08 7.66 6.04
CA THR A 370 -22.26 8.44 5.64
C THR A 370 -22.36 9.73 6.41
N LYS A 371 -22.68 10.83 5.71
CA LYS A 371 -22.85 12.15 6.30
C LYS A 371 -23.91 12.95 5.55
N ASP A 372 -24.81 13.57 6.30
CA ASP A 372 -25.66 14.63 5.77
C ASP A 372 -24.89 15.96 5.86
N ALA A 373 -24.80 16.70 4.74
CA ALA A 373 -24.08 17.95 4.68
C ALA A 373 -24.79 18.99 3.80
N GLU A 374 -24.72 20.26 4.20
CA GLU A 374 -25.14 21.39 3.36
C GLU A 374 -23.98 21.80 2.45
N MET A 375 -24.23 21.85 1.14
CA MET A 375 -23.24 22.22 0.13
C MET A 375 -23.76 23.38 -0.70
N THR A 376 -22.85 24.27 -1.08
CA THR A 376 -23.10 25.34 -2.06
C THR A 376 -22.71 24.89 -3.47
N ALA A 377 -23.41 25.38 -4.48
CA ALA A 377 -23.08 25.16 -5.88
C ALA A 377 -21.64 25.60 -6.17
N GLY A 378 -20.90 24.73 -6.85
CA GLY A 378 -19.48 24.90 -7.14
C GLY A 378 -18.54 24.39 -6.05
N THR A 379 -19.04 23.90 -4.90
CA THR A 379 -18.19 23.26 -3.88
C THR A 379 -17.57 22.00 -4.45
N GLU A 380 -16.28 21.82 -4.18
CA GLU A 380 -15.49 20.69 -4.66
C GLU A 380 -15.04 19.85 -3.46
N ILE A 381 -15.13 18.53 -3.60
CA ILE A 381 -14.62 17.58 -2.62
C ILE A 381 -13.63 16.63 -3.30
N GLU A 382 -12.56 16.30 -2.58
CA GLU A 382 -11.66 15.21 -2.95
C GLU A 382 -11.47 14.29 -1.76
N PHE A 383 -11.31 12.99 -2.01
CA PHE A 383 -11.03 12.02 -0.95
C PHE A 383 -10.37 10.74 -1.44
N LYS A 384 -9.88 9.99 -0.44
CA LYS A 384 -9.44 8.60 -0.50
C LYS A 384 -9.94 7.84 0.73
N VAL A 385 -9.86 6.53 0.66
CA VAL A 385 -9.99 5.63 1.82
C VAL A 385 -8.60 5.11 2.19
N THR A 386 -8.24 5.21 3.46
CA THR A 386 -6.96 4.75 4.00
C THR A 386 -7.16 3.57 4.93
N GLN A 387 -6.19 2.67 4.99
CA GLN A 387 -6.17 1.56 5.94
C GLN A 387 -5.44 1.96 7.23
N ASP A 388 -5.98 1.56 8.38
CA ASP A 388 -5.35 1.64 9.71
C ASP A 388 -4.77 3.03 10.03
N HIS A 389 -5.54 4.08 9.70
CA HIS A 389 -5.16 5.49 9.89
C HIS A 389 -3.82 5.90 9.26
N SER A 390 -3.35 5.16 8.24
CA SER A 390 -2.06 5.37 7.57
C SER A 390 -2.21 5.50 6.06
N TRP A 391 -1.31 6.26 5.45
CA TRP A 391 -1.20 6.37 4.00
C TRP A 391 -0.53 5.16 3.33
N ASP A 392 0.01 4.22 4.11
CA ASP A 392 0.72 3.05 3.60
C ASP A 392 -0.12 2.23 2.62
N ASN A 393 -1.43 2.12 2.88
CA ASN A 393 -2.41 1.58 1.94
C ASN A 393 -3.58 2.55 1.79
N SER A 394 -3.82 3.02 0.57
CA SER A 394 -4.91 3.94 0.26
C SER A 394 -5.50 3.71 -1.12
N TRP A 395 -6.80 3.97 -1.24
CA TRP A 395 -7.56 3.74 -2.47
C TRP A 395 -8.52 4.90 -2.77
N PRO A 396 -8.77 5.17 -4.07
CA PRO A 396 -8.03 4.63 -5.21
C PRO A 396 -6.59 5.19 -5.29
N SER A 397 -5.82 4.79 -6.30
CA SER A 397 -4.46 5.31 -6.53
C SER A 397 -4.48 6.83 -6.78
N GLY A 398 -5.49 7.33 -7.51
CA GLY A 398 -5.85 8.74 -7.60
C GLY A 398 -6.80 9.20 -6.48
N ASN A 399 -7.25 10.46 -6.53
CA ASN A 399 -8.29 10.98 -5.65
C ASN A 399 -9.66 10.79 -6.32
N ILE A 400 -10.69 10.49 -5.54
CA ILE A 400 -12.07 10.67 -6.03
C ILE A 400 -12.42 12.15 -5.88
N TYR A 401 -12.87 12.77 -6.96
CA TYR A 401 -13.28 14.18 -7.02
C TYR A 401 -14.77 14.29 -7.34
N TYR A 402 -15.49 15.19 -6.66
CA TYR A 402 -16.87 15.52 -6.99
C TYR A 402 -17.15 17.02 -6.79
N LYS A 403 -17.92 17.61 -7.70
CA LYS A 403 -18.35 19.02 -7.64
C LYS A 403 -19.86 19.12 -7.56
N PHE A 404 -20.35 19.78 -6.51
CA PHE A 404 -21.77 20.03 -6.32
C PHE A 404 -22.24 21.11 -7.31
N THR A 405 -23.37 20.89 -7.98
CA THR A 405 -23.90 21.78 -9.02
C THR A 405 -25.02 22.70 -8.53
N GLU A 406 -25.62 22.38 -7.39
CA GLU A 406 -26.75 23.12 -6.80
C GLU A 406 -26.49 23.37 -5.31
N ASP A 407 -27.17 24.38 -4.76
CA ASP A 407 -27.20 24.59 -3.31
C ASP A 407 -28.19 23.59 -2.69
N GLY A 408 -27.81 22.91 -1.61
CA GLY A 408 -28.73 22.00 -0.95
C GLY A 408 -28.13 21.17 0.18
N THR A 409 -29.01 20.40 0.83
CA THR A 409 -28.60 19.35 1.77
C THR A 409 -28.48 18.03 1.01
N TYR A 410 -27.33 17.39 1.14
CA TYR A 410 -27.02 16.13 0.47
C TYR A 410 -26.81 15.03 1.50
N ASN A 411 -27.38 13.85 1.24
CA ASN A 411 -26.98 12.62 1.90
C ASN A 411 -25.81 12.03 1.12
N ILE A 412 -24.62 12.07 1.72
CA ILE A 412 -23.38 11.62 1.08
C ILE A 412 -22.99 10.29 1.71
N LYS A 413 -22.79 9.27 0.88
CA LYS A 413 -22.33 7.95 1.31
C LYS A 413 -21.10 7.55 0.52
N ILE A 414 -20.10 7.04 1.22
CA ILE A 414 -18.88 6.47 0.62
C ILE A 414 -18.81 5.01 1.02
N THR A 415 -18.54 4.13 0.07
CA THR A 415 -18.33 2.70 0.35
C THR A 415 -16.96 2.25 -0.07
N PHE A 416 -16.40 1.29 0.66
CA PHE A 416 -15.15 0.63 0.33
C PHE A 416 -15.31 -0.89 0.41
N ASN A 417 -14.91 -1.59 -0.65
CA ASN A 417 -14.87 -3.04 -0.68
C ASN A 417 -13.40 -3.52 -0.61
N PRO A 418 -12.97 -4.10 0.52
CA PRO A 418 -11.58 -4.56 0.68
C PRO A 418 -11.23 -5.79 -0.17
N GLU A 419 -12.20 -6.52 -0.74
CA GLU A 419 -11.92 -7.69 -1.58
C GLU A 419 -11.36 -7.31 -2.96
N ASN A 420 -11.81 -6.16 -3.50
CA ASN A 420 -11.41 -5.67 -4.82
C ASN A 420 -10.85 -4.23 -4.79
N ASN A 421 -10.72 -3.65 -3.61
CA ASN A 421 -10.26 -2.27 -3.35
C ASN A 421 -11.13 -1.17 -4.00
N GLU A 422 -12.40 -1.45 -4.29
CA GLU A 422 -13.30 -0.51 -4.92
C GLU A 422 -13.80 0.56 -3.92
N VAL A 423 -13.70 1.83 -4.29
CA VAL A 423 -14.28 2.96 -3.56
C VAL A 423 -15.39 3.59 -4.40
N LYS A 424 -16.59 3.77 -3.83
CA LYS A 424 -17.73 4.43 -4.49
C LYS A 424 -18.24 5.61 -3.69
N LEU A 425 -18.72 6.62 -4.40
CA LEU A 425 -19.45 7.76 -3.86
C LEU A 425 -20.92 7.62 -4.22
N PHE A 426 -21.81 7.97 -3.31
CA PHE A 426 -23.23 8.11 -3.56
C PHE A 426 -23.68 9.47 -3.05
N ILE A 427 -24.45 10.19 -3.88
CA ILE A 427 -25.08 11.47 -3.57
C ILE A 427 -26.59 11.27 -3.62
N ASN A 428 -27.26 11.43 -2.49
CA ASN A 428 -28.70 11.17 -2.33
C ASN A 428 -29.13 9.75 -2.78
N GLY A 429 -28.22 8.77 -2.60
CA GLY A 429 -28.45 7.38 -2.97
C GLY A 429 -28.09 6.99 -4.41
N GLU A 430 -27.72 7.96 -5.25
CA GLU A 430 -27.29 7.72 -6.64
C GLU A 430 -25.77 7.74 -6.74
N ASP A 431 -25.19 6.83 -7.53
CA ASP A 431 -23.77 6.86 -7.89
C ASP A 431 -23.57 7.87 -9.02
N PRO A 432 -22.95 9.04 -8.75
CA PRO A 432 -22.81 10.09 -9.76
C PRO A 432 -21.84 9.70 -10.89
N PHE A 433 -21.16 8.56 -10.79
CA PHE A 433 -20.18 8.07 -11.77
C PHE A 433 -20.67 6.86 -12.58
N ALA A 434 -21.87 6.35 -12.31
CA ALA A 434 -22.40 5.13 -12.96
C ALA A 434 -22.59 5.25 -14.49
N GLU A 435 -22.67 6.47 -15.04
CA GLU A 435 -22.83 6.73 -16.48
C GLU A 435 -21.72 7.66 -16.98
N MET A 436 -20.47 7.19 -17.01
CA MET A 436 -19.41 7.95 -17.65
C MET A 436 -19.53 7.92 -19.18
N VAL A 437 -19.47 9.12 -19.78
CA VAL A 437 -19.29 9.32 -21.22
C VAL A 437 -17.80 9.52 -21.49
N TYR A 438 -17.19 8.68 -22.30
CA TYR A 438 -15.80 8.88 -22.72
C TYR A 438 -15.75 9.47 -24.12
N THR A 439 -14.91 10.47 -24.34
CA THR A 439 -14.79 11.19 -25.61
C THR A 439 -13.34 11.16 -26.07
N VAL A 440 -13.10 10.76 -27.32
CA VAL A 440 -11.75 10.81 -27.89
C VAL A 440 -11.45 12.22 -28.42
N VAL A 441 -10.27 12.74 -28.11
CA VAL A 441 -9.84 14.09 -28.53
C VAL A 441 -8.44 14.04 -29.14
N GLY A 442 -8.20 14.87 -30.16
CA GLY A 442 -6.92 14.95 -30.86
C GLY A 442 -7.00 15.94 -32.03
N PRO A 443 -6.11 15.84 -33.04
CA PRO A 443 -6.07 16.77 -34.16
C PRO A 443 -7.34 16.78 -35.02
N GLY A 444 -7.66 17.95 -35.57
CA GLY A 444 -8.89 18.18 -36.33
C GLY A 444 -8.96 17.35 -37.62
N ALA A 445 -7.83 17.16 -38.29
CA ALA A 445 -7.71 16.29 -39.46
C ALA A 445 -8.24 14.86 -39.23
N VAL A 446 -8.12 14.33 -37.99
CA VAL A 446 -8.57 13.00 -37.62
C VAL A 446 -9.97 13.04 -37.00
N PHE A 447 -10.16 13.90 -36.00
CA PHE A 447 -11.34 13.90 -35.14
C PHE A 447 -12.42 14.91 -35.55
N GLY A 448 -12.18 15.70 -36.60
CA GLY A 448 -13.11 16.71 -37.12
C GLY A 448 -13.02 18.06 -36.41
N THR A 449 -12.77 18.07 -35.11
CA THR A 449 -12.44 19.26 -34.31
C THR A 449 -11.13 19.04 -33.56
N SER A 450 -10.29 20.07 -33.46
CA SER A 450 -8.97 19.97 -32.84
C SER A 450 -9.09 20.11 -31.32
N TRP A 451 -8.72 19.05 -30.59
CA TRP A 451 -8.63 18.98 -29.13
C TRP A 451 -9.86 19.49 -28.37
N ASN A 452 -11.06 19.26 -28.90
CA ASN A 452 -12.31 19.73 -28.31
C ASN A 452 -13.00 18.63 -27.49
N THR A 453 -13.03 18.78 -26.17
CA THR A 453 -13.67 17.80 -25.28
C THR A 453 -15.19 17.79 -25.31
N ASN A 454 -15.81 18.81 -25.89
CA ASN A 454 -17.27 18.92 -25.99
C ASN A 454 -17.81 18.42 -27.35
N ASP A 455 -16.96 17.83 -28.20
CA ASP A 455 -17.41 17.27 -29.47
C ASP A 455 -18.04 15.90 -29.25
N THR A 456 -19.36 15.91 -29.02
CA THR A 456 -20.14 14.69 -28.79
C THR A 456 -20.15 13.72 -29.98
N ASN A 457 -19.69 14.14 -31.17
CA ASN A 457 -19.51 13.21 -32.29
C ASN A 457 -18.31 12.26 -32.06
N ASN A 458 -17.45 12.59 -31.10
CA ASN A 458 -16.32 11.78 -30.69
C ASN A 458 -16.58 11.03 -29.37
N ASP A 459 -17.82 11.04 -28.88
CA ASP A 459 -18.21 10.18 -27.76
C ASP A 459 -18.09 8.70 -28.18
N MET A 460 -17.42 7.93 -27.34
CA MET A 460 -17.19 6.51 -27.52
C MET A 460 -18.46 5.74 -27.14
N VAL A 461 -18.70 4.64 -27.85
CA VAL A 461 -19.87 3.78 -27.63
C VAL A 461 -19.47 2.62 -26.72
N MET A 462 -20.16 2.46 -25.59
CA MET A 462 -19.95 1.33 -24.68
C MET A 462 -20.46 0.02 -25.28
N GLY A 463 -19.60 -0.99 -25.35
CA GLY A 463 -19.94 -2.36 -25.71
C GLY A 463 -20.60 -3.13 -24.56
N GLU A 464 -21.20 -4.29 -24.87
CA GLU A 464 -21.76 -5.20 -23.84
C GLU A 464 -20.69 -5.78 -22.90
N ASP A 465 -19.42 -5.71 -23.31
CA ASP A 465 -18.23 -6.15 -22.57
C ASP A 465 -17.63 -5.05 -21.67
N GLY A 466 -18.22 -3.85 -21.64
CA GLY A 466 -17.71 -2.71 -20.89
C GLY A 466 -16.60 -1.92 -21.61
N ILE A 467 -16.21 -2.36 -22.83
CA ILE A 467 -15.18 -1.68 -23.62
C ILE A 467 -15.83 -0.58 -24.47
N TYR A 468 -15.33 0.63 -24.34
CA TYR A 468 -15.76 1.77 -25.13
C TYR A 468 -15.05 1.79 -26.47
N THR A 469 -15.78 2.00 -27.56
CA THR A 469 -15.23 2.00 -28.92
C THR A 469 -15.61 3.25 -29.68
N TRP A 470 -14.63 3.85 -30.36
CA TRP A 470 -14.83 4.89 -31.37
C TRP A 470 -14.30 4.42 -32.71
N THR A 471 -15.10 4.57 -33.77
CA THR A 471 -14.72 4.17 -35.13
C THR A 471 -14.96 5.30 -36.10
N LYS A 472 -13.98 5.56 -36.97
CA LYS A 472 -14.12 6.52 -38.07
C LYS A 472 -13.53 5.97 -39.35
N GLU A 473 -14.33 6.00 -40.41
CA GLU A 473 -13.95 5.53 -41.74
C GLU A 473 -13.57 6.69 -42.65
N GLY A 474 -12.73 6.42 -43.64
CA GLY A 474 -12.43 7.38 -44.70
C GLY A 474 -11.53 8.55 -44.27
N VAL A 475 -10.73 8.36 -43.22
CA VAL A 475 -9.83 9.40 -42.71
C VAL A 475 -8.57 9.46 -43.55
N SER A 476 -8.29 10.60 -44.18
CA SER A 476 -7.02 10.84 -44.88
C SER A 476 -5.93 11.13 -43.84
N LEU A 477 -4.90 10.29 -43.80
CA LEU A 477 -3.74 10.47 -42.92
C LEU A 477 -2.48 10.70 -43.76
N GLU A 478 -1.75 11.77 -43.45
CA GLU A 478 -0.49 12.16 -44.09
C GLU A 478 0.73 12.00 -43.17
N GLY A 479 0.50 11.64 -41.91
CA GLY A 479 1.54 11.41 -40.92
C GLY A 479 0.98 10.80 -39.63
N ASP A 480 1.87 10.62 -38.67
CA ASP A 480 1.54 10.22 -37.31
C ASP A 480 0.56 11.21 -36.68
N PHE A 481 -0.20 10.76 -35.68
CA PHE A 481 -1.08 11.63 -34.91
C PHE A 481 -1.10 11.24 -33.44
N GLU A 482 -1.63 12.13 -32.61
CA GLU A 482 -1.77 11.92 -31.18
C GLU A 482 -3.22 12.03 -30.73
N TYR A 483 -3.59 11.37 -29.64
CA TYR A 483 -4.92 11.52 -29.04
C TYR A 483 -4.92 11.33 -27.52
N LYS A 484 -6.06 11.67 -26.91
CA LYS A 484 -6.43 11.35 -25.53
C LYS A 484 -7.89 10.89 -25.46
N ILE A 485 -8.26 10.31 -24.32
CA ILE A 485 -9.64 10.01 -23.96
C ILE A 485 -10.02 10.84 -22.75
N VAL A 486 -11.20 11.44 -22.78
CA VAL A 486 -11.71 12.35 -21.76
C VAL A 486 -13.05 11.85 -21.24
N GLY A 487 -13.14 11.57 -19.93
CA GLY A 487 -14.40 11.25 -19.26
C GLY A 487 -15.23 12.49 -18.97
N ASN A 488 -16.55 12.39 -19.18
CA ASN A 488 -17.57 13.41 -18.93
C ASN A 488 -17.23 14.80 -19.49
N HIS A 489 -16.54 14.85 -20.62
CA HIS A 489 -16.08 16.09 -21.29
C HIS A 489 -15.16 16.96 -20.42
N ALA A 490 -14.67 16.43 -19.29
CA ALA A 490 -13.92 17.17 -18.29
C ALA A 490 -12.42 16.86 -18.37
N TYR A 491 -11.74 17.56 -19.30
CA TYR A 491 -10.31 17.34 -19.63
C TYR A 491 -9.39 17.33 -18.40
N GLU A 492 -9.58 18.29 -17.50
CA GLU A 492 -8.72 18.48 -16.32
C GLU A 492 -8.92 17.39 -15.26
N ILE A 493 -9.99 16.59 -15.37
CA ILE A 493 -10.45 15.67 -14.32
C ILE A 493 -10.28 14.21 -14.75
N TYR A 494 -10.74 13.84 -15.95
CA TYR A 494 -10.81 12.46 -16.39
C TYR A 494 -10.06 12.27 -17.72
N GLN A 495 -8.74 12.46 -17.73
CA GLN A 495 -7.93 12.29 -18.94
C GLN A 495 -7.09 11.02 -18.93
N TYR A 496 -7.04 10.35 -20.08
CA TYR A 496 -6.29 9.12 -20.29
C TYR A 496 -5.41 9.27 -21.54
N PRO A 497 -4.07 9.15 -21.42
CA PRO A 497 -3.31 9.00 -20.18
C PRO A 497 -3.27 10.30 -19.35
N LEU A 498 -2.99 10.16 -18.05
CA LEU A 498 -2.87 11.26 -17.09
C LEU A 498 -1.76 12.27 -17.46
N SER A 499 -0.73 11.83 -18.20
CA SER A 499 0.37 12.68 -18.66
C SER A 499 0.77 12.31 -20.09
N GLY A 500 1.12 13.33 -20.89
CA GLY A 500 1.42 13.18 -22.32
C GLY A 500 0.21 12.78 -23.15
N ASN A 501 0.42 12.52 -24.44
CA ASN A 501 -0.60 12.05 -25.37
C ASN A 501 -0.27 10.63 -25.85
N ILE A 502 -1.27 9.90 -26.34
CA ILE A 502 -1.04 8.62 -27.01
C ILE A 502 -0.58 8.91 -28.44
N HIS A 503 0.63 8.50 -28.78
CA HIS A 503 1.19 8.64 -30.11
C HIS A 503 0.88 7.41 -30.98
N VAL A 504 0.34 7.65 -32.18
CA VAL A 504 -0.02 6.62 -33.15
C VAL A 504 0.86 6.77 -34.40
N PRO A 505 1.84 5.87 -34.62
CA PRO A 505 2.71 5.94 -35.78
C PRO A 505 2.01 5.44 -37.05
N LEU A 506 2.21 6.14 -38.16
CA LEU A 506 1.67 5.80 -39.48
C LEU A 506 2.65 4.92 -40.27
N THR A 507 2.68 3.62 -39.94
CA THR A 507 3.69 2.69 -40.49
C THR A 507 3.47 2.28 -41.95
N GLU A 508 2.24 2.36 -42.46
CA GLU A 508 1.90 2.01 -43.86
C GLU A 508 1.95 3.22 -44.82
N GLY A 509 2.43 4.37 -44.34
CA GLY A 509 2.55 5.63 -45.10
C GLY A 509 1.21 6.28 -45.44
N GLU A 510 1.27 7.42 -46.13
CA GLU A 510 0.10 8.25 -46.43
C GLU A 510 -1.04 7.48 -47.13
N GLY A 511 -2.29 7.76 -46.77
CA GLY A 511 -3.45 7.07 -47.32
C GLY A 511 -4.78 7.36 -46.62
N VAL A 512 -5.82 6.70 -47.08
CA VAL A 512 -7.16 6.74 -46.46
C VAL A 512 -7.28 5.54 -45.54
N TYR A 513 -7.75 5.77 -44.31
CA TYR A 513 -7.80 4.77 -43.24
C TYR A 513 -9.18 4.66 -42.61
N THR A 514 -9.48 3.47 -42.11
CA THR A 514 -10.44 3.27 -41.02
C THR A 514 -9.66 3.21 -39.71
N ILE A 515 -10.09 4.01 -38.74
CA ILE A 515 -9.49 4.12 -37.41
C ILE A 515 -10.47 3.54 -36.40
N VAL A 516 -9.99 2.63 -35.56
CA VAL A 516 -10.76 2.07 -34.43
C VAL A 516 -9.96 2.30 -33.16
N ILE A 517 -10.53 3.04 -32.21
CA ILE A 517 -9.96 3.28 -30.89
C ILE A 517 -10.85 2.58 -29.86
N THR A 518 -10.23 1.79 -28.98
CA THR A 518 -10.92 1.14 -27.86
C THR A 518 -10.40 1.64 -26.53
N PHE A 519 -11.25 1.63 -25.51
CA PHE A 519 -10.93 2.04 -24.15
C PHE A 519 -11.60 1.15 -23.11
N ASP A 520 -10.79 0.63 -22.21
CA ASP A 520 -11.20 -0.16 -21.05
C ASP A 520 -10.88 0.65 -19.78
N PRO A 521 -11.88 1.24 -19.10
CA PRO A 521 -11.66 2.03 -17.89
C PRO A 521 -11.17 1.20 -16.70
N ASP A 522 -11.33 -0.13 -16.72
CA ASP A 522 -10.94 -1.02 -15.61
C ASP A 522 -9.52 -1.61 -15.79
N ALA A 523 -8.91 -1.42 -16.96
CA ALA A 523 -7.57 -1.90 -17.24
C ALA A 523 -6.50 -1.10 -16.46
N GLN A 524 -5.70 -1.80 -15.65
CA GLN A 524 -4.62 -1.19 -14.84
C GLN A 524 -3.41 -0.74 -15.68
N GLU A 525 -3.15 -1.38 -16.82
CA GLU A 525 -2.06 -1.03 -17.74
C GLU A 525 -2.58 -0.91 -19.18
N ASN A 526 -2.19 0.16 -19.87
CA ASN A 526 -2.53 0.44 -21.28
C ASN A 526 -4.05 0.34 -21.57
N PRO A 527 -4.87 1.19 -20.97
CA PRO A 527 -6.34 1.08 -21.07
C PRO A 527 -6.89 1.39 -22.46
N THR A 528 -6.05 1.76 -23.43
CA THR A 528 -6.49 2.18 -24.76
C THR A 528 -5.74 1.44 -25.85
N THR A 529 -6.41 1.13 -26.96
CA THR A 529 -5.75 0.67 -28.19
C THR A 529 -6.24 1.46 -29.40
N CYS A 530 -5.39 1.62 -30.41
CA CYS A 530 -5.73 2.26 -31.69
C CYS A 530 -5.29 1.36 -32.86
N THR A 531 -6.23 1.00 -33.74
CA THR A 531 -5.97 0.20 -34.93
C THR A 531 -6.22 1.02 -36.18
N LEU A 532 -5.24 1.02 -37.09
CA LEU A 532 -5.33 1.66 -38.40
C LEU A 532 -5.50 0.59 -39.49
N THR A 533 -6.50 0.71 -40.34
CA THR A 533 -6.70 -0.14 -41.53
C THR A 533 -6.67 0.71 -42.78
N LYS A 534 -5.65 0.55 -43.63
CA LYS A 534 -5.54 1.30 -44.89
C LYS A 534 -6.59 0.84 -45.89
N THR A 535 -7.46 1.75 -46.31
CA THR A 535 -8.57 1.49 -47.24
C THR A 535 -8.38 2.14 -48.60
N GLY A 536 -7.45 3.09 -48.73
CA GLY A 536 -7.17 3.74 -50.01
C GLY A 536 -5.90 4.59 -50.03
N SER A 537 -5.63 5.19 -51.18
CA SER A 537 -4.59 6.20 -51.36
C SER A 537 -5.22 7.59 -51.31
N ILE A 538 -4.52 8.56 -50.72
CA ILE A 538 -4.89 9.97 -50.87
C ILE A 538 -4.44 10.48 -52.25
N THR A 539 -5.15 11.49 -52.74
CA THR A 539 -4.66 12.27 -53.89
C THR A 539 -3.71 13.32 -53.34
N PRO A 540 -2.52 13.56 -53.95
CA PRO A 540 -1.64 14.62 -53.50
C PRO A 540 -2.38 15.96 -53.47
N VAL A 541 -2.51 16.55 -52.29
CA VAL A 541 -3.04 17.89 -52.10
C VAL A 541 -1.84 18.83 -52.02
N GLU A 542 -1.98 20.02 -52.58
CA GLU A 542 -0.97 21.06 -52.42
C GLU A 542 -1.24 21.79 -51.10
N HIS A 543 -0.27 21.70 -50.18
CA HIS A 543 -0.38 22.29 -48.85
C HIS A 543 0.27 23.66 -48.78
N THR A 544 -0.22 24.45 -47.82
CA THR A 544 0.48 25.64 -47.33
C THR A 544 1.34 25.25 -46.14
N TYR A 545 2.54 25.79 -46.04
CA TYR A 545 3.41 25.58 -44.89
C TYR A 545 3.75 26.91 -44.27
N THR A 546 3.69 27.00 -42.95
CA THR A 546 3.83 28.25 -42.20
C THR A 546 4.81 28.04 -41.06
N VAL A 547 5.72 29.00 -40.84
CA VAL A 547 6.65 28.91 -39.71
C VAL A 547 6.01 29.53 -38.47
N ALA A 548 5.95 28.79 -37.36
CA ALA A 548 5.42 29.26 -36.09
C ALA A 548 6.43 29.02 -34.98
N GLY A 549 6.78 30.07 -34.22
CA GLY A 549 7.84 29.99 -33.23
C GLY A 549 7.92 31.20 -32.30
N THR A 550 9.11 31.51 -31.81
CA THR A 550 9.35 32.61 -30.87
C THR A 550 9.04 34.00 -31.47
N GLU A 551 8.43 34.87 -30.67
CA GLU A 551 7.96 36.19 -31.10
C GLU A 551 9.09 37.10 -31.63
N ASN A 552 10.31 36.94 -31.11
CA ASN A 552 11.49 37.74 -31.47
C ASN A 552 11.92 37.62 -32.95
N LEU A 553 11.60 36.52 -33.64
CA LEU A 553 11.88 36.35 -35.07
C LEU A 553 10.59 36.43 -35.91
N PHE A 554 9.52 35.79 -35.45
CA PHE A 554 8.30 35.60 -36.25
C PHE A 554 7.23 36.68 -36.03
N GLY A 555 7.42 37.58 -35.06
CA GLY A 555 6.49 38.67 -34.73
C GLY A 555 5.26 38.23 -33.95
N SER A 556 4.96 36.93 -33.91
CA SER A 556 3.88 36.32 -33.16
C SER A 556 4.37 35.05 -32.46
N PHE A 557 3.92 34.82 -31.22
CA PHE A 557 4.34 33.67 -30.43
C PHE A 557 3.52 32.42 -30.79
N TRP A 558 4.17 31.43 -31.43
CA TRP A 558 3.59 30.12 -31.79
C TRP A 558 2.25 30.19 -32.54
N ALA A 559 2.12 31.17 -33.46
CA ALA A 559 0.89 31.38 -34.22
C ALA A 559 0.88 30.59 -35.54
N ALA A 560 0.31 29.38 -35.51
CA ALA A 560 0.20 28.51 -36.70
C ALA A 560 -0.56 29.14 -37.88
N ALA A 561 -1.50 30.04 -37.62
CA ALA A 561 -2.33 30.67 -38.63
C ALA A 561 -1.81 32.04 -39.12
N ASP A 562 -0.57 32.39 -38.77
CA ASP A 562 0.03 33.65 -39.18
C ASP A 562 0.48 33.60 -40.65
N ALA A 563 -0.40 34.03 -41.55
CA ALA A 563 -0.13 34.01 -42.99
C ALA A 563 1.07 34.90 -43.41
N ASP A 564 1.52 35.83 -42.57
CA ASP A 564 2.76 36.59 -42.83
C ASP A 564 4.02 35.71 -42.73
N ASN A 565 3.89 34.53 -42.10
CA ASN A 565 4.93 33.53 -41.97
C ASN A 565 4.77 32.32 -42.92
N ASP A 566 3.92 32.44 -43.94
CA ASP A 566 3.78 31.41 -44.98
C ASP A 566 5.07 31.26 -45.79
N MET A 567 5.48 30.01 -45.98
CA MET A 567 6.64 29.64 -46.77
C MET A 567 6.30 29.65 -48.26
N VAL A 568 7.26 30.06 -49.08
CA VAL A 568 7.14 30.13 -50.53
C VAL A 568 7.72 28.86 -51.17
N LYS A 569 6.94 28.20 -52.03
CA LYS A 569 7.38 27.00 -52.76
C LYS A 569 8.34 27.33 -53.90
N GLY A 570 9.53 26.72 -53.88
CA GLY A 570 10.51 26.75 -54.97
C GLY A 570 10.17 25.79 -56.12
N GLU A 571 10.83 25.96 -57.26
CA GLU A 571 10.70 25.06 -58.43
C GLU A 571 11.17 23.62 -58.15
N ASP A 572 12.05 23.46 -57.15
CA ASP A 572 12.56 22.19 -56.65
C ASP A 572 11.61 21.49 -55.67
N GLY A 573 10.49 22.14 -55.31
CA GLY A 573 9.50 21.64 -54.36
C GLY A 573 9.84 21.93 -52.89
N ILE A 574 10.94 22.65 -52.62
CA ILE A 574 11.35 23.06 -51.28
C ILE A 574 10.64 24.36 -50.92
N TYR A 575 10.04 24.41 -49.73
CA TYR A 575 9.39 25.60 -49.22
C TYR A 575 10.41 26.44 -48.45
N THR A 576 10.42 27.76 -48.68
CA THR A 576 11.40 28.68 -48.12
C THR A 576 10.70 29.86 -47.45
N TRP A 577 11.10 30.19 -46.23
CA TRP A 577 10.75 31.43 -45.56
C TRP A 577 12.00 32.27 -45.35
N THR A 578 11.93 33.57 -45.66
CA THR A 578 13.05 34.49 -45.55
C THR A 578 12.68 35.73 -44.76
N LYS A 579 13.58 36.18 -43.88
CA LYS A 579 13.43 37.43 -43.16
C LYS A 579 14.76 38.16 -43.08
N ASP A 580 14.79 39.35 -43.66
CA ASP A 580 15.98 40.17 -43.71
C ASP A 580 16.05 41.18 -42.55
N ASN A 581 17.27 41.54 -42.18
CA ASN A 581 17.60 42.61 -41.23
C ASN A 581 16.93 42.46 -39.85
N VAL A 582 16.87 41.25 -39.33
CA VAL A 582 16.36 40.96 -37.98
C VAL A 582 17.42 41.37 -36.95
N VAL A 583 17.07 42.27 -36.03
CA VAL A 583 18.00 42.82 -35.03
C VAL A 583 17.78 42.17 -33.67
N PHE A 584 18.82 41.55 -33.13
CA PHE A 584 18.87 41.06 -31.76
C PHE A 584 19.76 41.97 -30.91
N ALA A 585 19.19 42.62 -29.91
CA ALA A 585 19.91 43.51 -29.00
C ALA A 585 20.86 42.75 -28.05
N GLU A 586 20.57 41.49 -27.79
CA GLU A 586 21.34 40.55 -26.98
C GLU A 586 21.24 39.15 -27.62
N ALA A 587 22.04 38.19 -27.14
CA ALA A 587 21.94 36.82 -27.62
C ALA A 587 20.52 36.28 -27.39
N ALA A 588 19.99 35.55 -28.37
CA ALA A 588 18.62 35.06 -28.36
C ALA A 588 18.57 33.58 -28.74
N HIS A 589 17.72 32.85 -28.01
CA HIS A 589 17.33 31.49 -28.35
C HIS A 589 16.04 31.54 -29.18
N ILE A 590 16.04 30.88 -30.33
CA ILE A 590 14.92 30.83 -31.26
C ILE A 590 14.41 29.39 -31.29
N GLU A 591 13.12 29.22 -31.11
CA GLU A 591 12.42 27.95 -31.26
C GLU A 591 11.32 28.09 -32.29
N PHE A 592 11.18 27.10 -33.17
CA PHE A 592 10.06 27.09 -34.13
C PHE A 592 9.70 25.69 -34.64
N LYS A 593 8.55 25.62 -35.30
CA LYS A 593 8.11 24.50 -36.14
C LYS A 593 7.52 25.02 -37.45
N VAL A 594 7.51 24.16 -38.45
CA VAL A 594 6.76 24.34 -39.70
C VAL A 594 5.44 23.60 -39.55
N VAL A 595 4.32 24.31 -39.69
CA VAL A 595 2.97 23.75 -39.61
C VAL A 595 2.34 23.65 -40.99
N GLN A 596 1.52 22.62 -41.19
CA GLN A 596 0.78 22.42 -42.43
C GLN A 596 -0.60 23.09 -42.33
N ASP A 597 -1.02 23.75 -43.40
CA ASP A 597 -2.38 24.29 -43.60
C ASP A 597 -2.91 25.12 -42.43
N HIS A 598 -2.04 25.96 -41.84
CA HIS A 598 -2.36 26.86 -40.72
C HIS A 598 -2.86 26.16 -39.44
N ALA A 599 -2.60 24.86 -39.31
CA ALA A 599 -3.07 24.05 -38.19
C ALA A 599 -1.93 23.22 -37.58
N TRP A 600 -2.03 23.00 -36.27
CA TRP A 600 -1.09 22.15 -35.52
C TRP A 600 -1.28 20.65 -35.77
N ASP A 601 -2.22 20.28 -36.64
CA ASP A 601 -2.54 18.88 -36.95
C ASP A 601 -1.33 18.13 -37.51
N TYR A 602 -0.51 18.80 -38.32
CA TYR A 602 0.78 18.30 -38.79
C TYR A 602 1.86 19.37 -38.63
N SER A 603 2.94 19.03 -37.95
CA SER A 603 4.06 19.96 -37.75
C SER A 603 5.41 19.25 -37.68
N TRP A 604 6.46 19.94 -38.11
CA TRP A 604 7.82 19.42 -38.12
C TRP A 604 8.83 20.46 -37.61
N PRO A 605 9.93 20.03 -36.95
CA PRO A 605 10.21 18.65 -36.54
C PRO A 605 9.28 18.17 -35.40
N SER A 606 9.41 16.91 -35.00
CA SER A 606 8.63 16.35 -33.88
C SER A 606 8.89 17.11 -32.57
N SER A 607 10.16 17.43 -32.30
CA SER A 607 10.57 18.41 -31.29
C SER A 607 10.76 19.80 -31.91
N ASN A 608 10.79 20.84 -31.08
CA ASN A 608 11.05 22.21 -31.54
C ASN A 608 12.39 22.26 -32.27
N TYR A 609 12.44 23.01 -33.38
CA TYR A 609 13.72 23.36 -33.99
C TYR A 609 14.34 24.49 -33.18
N GLU A 610 15.51 24.24 -32.60
CA GLU A 610 16.24 25.19 -31.75
C GLU A 610 17.40 25.84 -32.53
N TYR A 611 17.57 27.15 -32.38
CA TYR A 611 18.66 27.91 -33.01
C TYR A 611 19.09 29.09 -32.14
N ASP A 612 20.38 29.16 -31.79
CA ASP A 612 20.95 30.27 -31.03
C ASP A 612 21.57 31.32 -31.94
N VAL A 613 21.29 32.60 -31.67
CA VAL A 613 21.96 33.74 -32.32
C VAL A 613 22.57 34.68 -31.29
N GLU A 614 23.72 35.24 -31.63
CA GLU A 614 24.36 36.29 -30.85
C GLU A 614 23.70 37.66 -31.12
N ALA A 615 24.03 38.67 -30.31
CA ALA A 615 23.60 40.04 -30.56
C ALA A 615 24.11 40.54 -31.92
N GLY A 616 23.22 41.09 -32.75
CA GLY A 616 23.55 41.55 -34.10
C GLY A 616 22.36 41.60 -35.05
N THR A 617 22.63 41.94 -36.31
CA THR A 617 21.63 41.96 -37.39
C THR A 617 21.83 40.75 -38.29
N TYR A 618 20.77 40.03 -38.64
CA TYR A 618 20.84 38.78 -39.40
C TYR A 618 19.77 38.71 -40.49
N ASN A 619 20.09 38.01 -41.58
CA ASN A 619 19.12 37.53 -42.57
C ASN A 619 18.88 36.03 -42.33
N PHE A 620 17.62 35.63 -42.18
CA PHE A 620 17.23 34.23 -41.97
C PHE A 620 16.69 33.62 -43.25
N VAL A 621 17.07 32.37 -43.48
CA VAL A 621 16.46 31.48 -44.47
C VAL A 621 16.10 30.17 -43.77
N ILE A 622 14.81 29.87 -43.72
CA ILE A 622 14.29 28.59 -43.23
C ILE A 622 13.77 27.81 -44.42
N THR A 623 14.15 26.54 -44.54
CA THR A 623 13.65 25.66 -45.60
C THR A 623 12.96 24.43 -45.04
N PHE A 624 11.95 23.96 -45.79
CA PHE A 624 11.20 22.76 -45.49
C PHE A 624 11.06 21.90 -46.74
N ASP A 625 11.50 20.65 -46.65
CA ASP A 625 11.26 19.63 -47.66
C ASP A 625 10.02 18.81 -47.28
N PRO A 626 8.88 18.98 -47.99
CA PRO A 626 7.64 18.26 -47.68
C PRO A 626 7.72 16.76 -47.96
N VAL A 627 8.74 16.28 -48.70
CA VAL A 627 8.95 14.86 -48.99
C VAL A 627 9.75 14.18 -47.87
N SER A 628 10.88 14.78 -47.48
CA SER A 628 11.72 14.22 -46.40
C SER A 628 11.32 14.68 -44.99
N LYS A 629 10.38 15.65 -44.91
CA LYS A 629 9.97 16.36 -43.68
C LYS A 629 11.13 17.05 -42.96
N ALA A 630 12.21 17.36 -43.69
CA ALA A 630 13.39 17.99 -43.14
C ALA A 630 13.20 19.51 -43.05
N VAL A 631 13.50 20.07 -41.87
CA VAL A 631 13.53 21.51 -41.60
C VAL A 631 15.00 21.95 -41.46
N THR A 632 15.39 23.06 -42.07
CA THR A 632 16.70 23.68 -41.85
C THR A 632 16.59 25.18 -41.62
N CYS A 633 17.51 25.75 -40.84
CA CYS A 633 17.61 27.17 -40.58
C CYS A 633 19.03 27.67 -40.84
N VAL A 634 19.17 28.77 -41.57
CA VAL A 634 20.43 29.48 -41.79
C VAL A 634 20.25 30.95 -41.40
N ALA A 635 20.99 31.41 -40.39
CA ALA A 635 21.12 32.82 -40.05
C ALA A 635 22.45 33.35 -40.59
N THR A 636 22.40 34.34 -41.48
CA THR A 636 23.58 35.00 -42.04
C THR A 636 23.74 36.37 -41.38
N PRO A 637 24.83 36.65 -40.65
CA PRO A 637 25.06 37.98 -40.12
C PRO A 637 25.09 39.01 -41.24
N VAL A 638 24.28 40.05 -41.13
CA VAL A 638 24.41 41.25 -41.95
C VAL A 638 25.64 41.96 -41.41
N SER A 639 26.78 41.84 -42.10
CA SER A 639 27.96 42.59 -41.74
C SER A 639 27.56 44.06 -41.70
N ALA A 640 27.68 44.70 -40.54
CA ALA A 640 27.60 46.16 -40.44
C ALA A 640 28.56 46.70 -41.49
N GLY A 641 27.99 47.25 -42.57
CA GLY A 641 28.79 47.64 -43.72
C GLY A 641 29.87 48.62 -43.25
N LEU A 642 31.03 48.53 -43.85
CA LEU A 642 32.13 49.40 -43.50
C LEU A 642 31.67 50.83 -43.82
N ARG A 643 31.49 51.71 -42.82
CA ARG A 643 31.10 53.13 -43.03
C ARG A 643 31.94 53.68 -44.19
N GLY A 644 31.30 54.18 -45.23
CA GLY A 644 31.97 54.67 -46.44
C GLY A 644 32.23 53.65 -47.56
N ASP A 645 31.91 52.36 -47.39
CA ASP A 645 31.91 51.32 -48.45
C ASP A 645 30.56 51.39 -49.19
N VAL A 646 30.44 52.44 -49.99
CA VAL A 646 29.23 52.85 -50.70
C VAL A 646 28.92 51.90 -51.85
N ASP A 647 29.91 51.24 -52.44
CA ASP A 647 29.71 50.28 -53.54
C ASP A 647 29.72 48.81 -53.11
N ASN A 648 29.82 48.56 -51.79
CA ASN A 648 29.77 47.23 -51.19
C ASN A 648 30.91 46.31 -51.67
N SER A 649 32.06 46.89 -52.02
CA SER A 649 33.26 46.18 -52.46
C SER A 649 34.01 45.49 -51.31
N GLY A 650 33.66 45.80 -50.06
CA GLY A 650 34.29 45.27 -48.85
C GLY A 650 35.46 46.11 -48.36
N SER A 651 35.72 47.29 -48.95
CA SER A 651 36.76 48.24 -48.54
C SER A 651 36.34 49.67 -48.84
N VAL A 652 36.77 50.64 -48.02
CA VAL A 652 36.51 52.07 -48.29
C VAL A 652 37.64 52.64 -49.14
N ASP A 653 37.36 52.88 -50.42
CA ASP A 653 38.28 53.46 -51.39
C ASP A 653 37.64 54.54 -52.29
N ILE A 654 38.34 54.93 -53.37
CA ILE A 654 37.91 56.01 -54.26
C ILE A 654 36.68 55.64 -55.11
N SER A 655 36.42 54.34 -55.33
CA SER A 655 35.24 53.88 -56.03
C SER A 655 33.98 54.23 -55.23
N ASP A 656 34.03 54.18 -53.90
CA ASP A 656 32.92 54.58 -53.03
C ASP A 656 32.58 56.06 -53.16
N ALA A 657 33.59 56.92 -53.15
CA ALA A 657 33.40 58.36 -53.36
C ALA A 657 32.81 58.63 -54.76
N THR A 658 33.23 57.85 -55.76
CA THR A 658 32.70 57.96 -57.12
C THR A 658 31.23 57.54 -57.19
N THR A 659 30.89 56.42 -56.56
CA THR A 659 29.51 55.90 -56.47
C THR A 659 28.61 56.88 -55.73
N LEU A 660 29.05 57.41 -54.59
CA LEU A 660 28.32 58.40 -53.81
C LEU A 660 28.09 59.71 -54.58
N ILE A 661 29.11 60.24 -55.25
CA ILE A 661 28.97 61.46 -56.07
C ILE A 661 28.04 61.23 -57.26
N ASN A 662 28.13 60.08 -57.91
CA ASN A 662 27.24 59.74 -59.03
C ASN A 662 25.78 59.65 -58.58
N PHE A 663 25.51 59.08 -57.40
CA PHE A 663 24.20 59.10 -56.78
C PHE A 663 23.73 60.53 -56.51
N LEU A 664 24.56 61.38 -55.89
CA LEU A 664 24.19 62.77 -55.57
C LEU A 664 23.91 63.63 -56.81
N LEU A 665 24.61 63.38 -57.93
CA LEU A 665 24.46 64.15 -59.16
C LEU A 665 23.34 63.64 -60.06
N ASN A 666 23.16 62.32 -60.14
CA ASN A 666 22.30 61.68 -61.14
C ASN A 666 21.13 60.89 -60.54
N GLY A 667 21.07 60.73 -59.22
CA GLY A 667 20.06 59.95 -58.52
C GLY A 667 20.15 58.44 -58.73
N ASN A 668 21.26 57.93 -59.28
CA ASN A 668 21.43 56.50 -59.54
C ASN A 668 21.93 55.78 -58.28
N SER A 669 21.09 54.93 -57.69
CA SER A 669 21.40 54.11 -56.51
C SER A 669 21.70 52.64 -56.86
N GLU A 670 21.83 52.29 -58.13
CA GLU A 670 22.08 50.91 -58.55
C GLU A 670 23.46 50.43 -58.06
N GLY A 671 23.47 49.35 -57.26
CA GLY A 671 24.69 48.79 -56.66
C GLY A 671 25.22 49.55 -55.44
N MET A 672 24.50 50.56 -54.95
CA MET A 672 24.90 51.38 -53.82
C MET A 672 24.38 50.84 -52.49
N ASN A 673 25.24 50.77 -51.47
CA ASN A 673 24.86 50.52 -50.09
C ASN A 673 24.45 51.85 -49.43
N MET A 674 23.15 52.08 -49.31
CA MET A 674 22.58 53.32 -48.78
C MET A 674 22.90 53.54 -47.30
N ASP A 675 23.10 52.46 -46.53
CA ASP A 675 23.41 52.55 -45.11
C ASP A 675 24.87 52.98 -44.89
N ASN A 676 25.78 52.52 -45.75
CA ASN A 676 27.19 52.92 -45.72
C ASN A 676 27.44 54.32 -46.31
N ALA A 677 26.51 54.81 -47.13
CA ALA A 677 26.59 56.07 -47.83
C ALA A 677 26.34 57.30 -46.95
N ASN A 678 25.66 57.14 -45.82
CA ASN A 678 25.51 58.17 -44.78
C ASN A 678 26.81 58.30 -43.97
N CYS A 679 27.84 58.80 -44.64
CA CYS A 679 29.19 58.88 -44.13
C CYS A 679 29.34 59.86 -42.97
N ASP A 680 28.45 60.84 -42.78
CA ASP A 680 28.53 61.80 -41.68
C ASP A 680 27.56 61.52 -40.51
N LEU A 681 26.64 60.58 -40.69
CA LEU A 681 25.64 60.14 -39.71
C LEU A 681 24.64 61.23 -39.30
N GLN A 682 24.47 62.30 -40.08
CA GLN A 682 23.59 63.44 -39.76
C GLN A 682 22.21 63.39 -40.41
N GLY A 683 21.90 62.33 -41.16
CA GLY A 683 20.54 62.14 -41.69
C GLY A 683 20.50 61.36 -42.98
N GLY A 684 19.85 61.92 -44.00
CA GLY A 684 19.82 61.33 -45.34
C GLY A 684 21.09 61.63 -46.12
N ILE A 685 21.32 60.89 -47.21
CA ILE A 685 22.53 60.98 -48.01
C ILE A 685 22.56 62.32 -48.77
N ASP A 686 23.53 63.17 -48.44
CA ASP A 686 23.73 64.46 -49.11
C ASP A 686 25.23 64.79 -49.38
N ILE A 687 25.52 66.02 -49.78
CA ILE A 687 26.88 66.45 -50.14
C ILE A 687 27.86 66.43 -48.97
N SER A 688 27.39 66.54 -47.72
CA SER A 688 28.24 66.44 -46.54
C SER A 688 28.76 65.02 -46.33
N ASP A 689 28.02 63.99 -46.75
CA ASP A 689 28.49 62.60 -46.76
C ASP A 689 29.65 62.40 -47.73
N ALA A 690 29.52 62.92 -48.97
CA ALA A 690 30.61 62.87 -49.94
C ALA A 690 31.85 63.62 -49.44
N THR A 691 31.65 64.75 -48.78
CA THR A 691 32.74 65.52 -48.15
C THR A 691 33.42 64.72 -47.04
N THR A 692 32.63 64.03 -46.22
CA THR A 692 33.10 63.22 -45.09
C THR A 692 33.85 61.99 -45.56
N LEU A 693 33.35 61.30 -46.60
CA LEU A 693 34.01 60.16 -47.24
C LEU A 693 35.35 60.56 -47.87
N ILE A 694 35.39 61.66 -48.62
CA ILE A 694 36.64 62.17 -49.20
C ILE A 694 37.66 62.53 -48.10
N ASN A 695 37.21 63.16 -47.00
CA ASN A 695 38.08 63.47 -45.88
C ASN A 695 38.65 62.21 -45.21
N PHE A 696 37.85 61.15 -45.10
CA PHE A 696 38.34 59.85 -44.62
C PHE A 696 39.39 59.27 -45.57
N LEU A 697 39.14 59.25 -46.87
CA LEU A 697 40.09 58.73 -47.87
C LEU A 697 41.42 59.47 -47.88
N LEU A 698 41.42 60.77 -47.59
CA LEU A 698 42.62 61.60 -47.56
C LEU A 698 43.38 61.53 -46.22
N ASN A 699 42.68 61.36 -45.10
CA ASN A 699 43.27 61.49 -43.77
C ASN A 699 43.32 60.17 -42.98
N GLY A 700 42.66 59.11 -43.46
CA GLY A 700 42.60 57.79 -42.81
C GLY A 700 41.74 57.73 -41.54
N THR A 701 41.02 58.81 -41.20
CA THR A 701 40.18 58.91 -40.00
C THR A 701 38.89 59.65 -40.30
N TRP A 702 37.78 59.20 -39.72
CA TRP A 702 36.49 59.87 -39.83
C TRP A 702 36.51 61.21 -39.06
N PRO A 703 35.94 62.28 -39.62
CA PRO A 703 35.65 63.49 -38.85
C PRO A 703 34.72 63.16 -37.68
N ASN A 704 35.03 63.71 -36.49
CA ASN A 704 34.18 63.60 -35.30
C ASN A 704 32.87 64.37 -35.45
#